data_AF-A0A6A3U6Q3-F1
#
_entry.id   AF-A0A6A3U6Q3-F1
#
_cell.length_a   1.000
_cell.length_b   1.000
_cell.length_c   1.000
_cell.angle_alpha   90.00
_cell.angle_beta   90.00
_cell.angle_gamma   90.00
#
_symmetry.space_group_name_H-M   'P 1'
#
loop_
_entity.id
_entity.type
_entity.pdbx_description
1 polymer ?
#
loop_
_entity_poly.entity_id
_entity_poly.type
_entity_poly.pdbx_seq_one_letter_code
_entity_poly.pdbx_strand_id
1 'polypeptide(L)'
;MQEDGASAVLKLVEAATKVLARADEASWSSSAADTAALNQVLAELQRLTAELGSQRVLELSGVQLMNAGVELYNAPRAGLRILVQMEKSKLQGEQQPESFPRYSLAVTRFVAAKIMGLSLACSKDGDIQGGRGKNNTLFVDECVDVLRSFGRVGMLMLESASIDCEKCEEYLGLAKEAFSSSLQLWSQIGLSCLTKFKRGLELEDVVDDLWDFCVDRVRVHQLLGERSNNAGDLQDIVSSLQELKMLVPYKASYASSLLGLMRDVSDGYDRATQHELQVTFAEEAIRIGDALETSGDGSFSDLVISFKQHILVNMLRALCTLGDLERADTCYQLIPANRDTEVLLLMVRLYVDNKQYEKAHHLLLLLFQQYSLYDSLVGARIYAQGFSYSGKGNRIYQVLTNNYEDADFVINLEMACNFASLEDKRCEAMDELKRLGPALLAMEREEQAIDSRYIRRVRQSIFDALQYALNANQHEVCFKCADAGIAVSSTAQDKAMYMRMISRSCIHLERYPEASVWAEKAYDAEPSKQSLFTVFQVELDVKPQSSDDKLLQIINQLRARDDFEIEDLLAIGKLASDSGPKRQDIVLQVLDELCGMDQGGANRDASSSYGEKFMTYASVLLQQLKPKTGKQSDCAGPSSVFEWFFRMSFDIARSTEDSKYFVVAADIAERSDELYKDQSPLKHRCKQCLLAAVSSDMMKIDRLDKSQLMQLLHVIERYESIATEDTHAAGDVSLYLAKAVIAVKLRLLDANTKAILNICKTSLHSVPEIMEIGELVLYVSKFNEASEVRDSYRLLASEIFNYGLQMLVQAGSIDTSKLCCLLRRLIMLADSKAKAHECFEQLFQFINSVNMPFSDLDMEWFVAKAWNTGVICQRSNDIDGALKFMKIAQAIMQHSASLVAKLGDSLDEQYQALLRMSAK
;
A
#
# COMPACT_ATOMS: atom_id res chain seq x y z
N MET A 1 36.81 -13.20 44.89
CA MET A 1 35.67 -12.92 45.77
C MET A 1 34.45 -12.73 44.90
N GLN A 2 33.74 -13.80 44.57
CA GLN A 2 32.37 -13.72 44.08
C GLN A 2 31.51 -13.39 45.31
N GLU A 3 30.75 -12.30 45.29
CA GLU A 3 29.67 -12.17 46.27
C GLU A 3 28.77 -13.41 46.14
N ASP A 4 28.48 -14.01 47.28
CA ASP A 4 27.64 -15.20 47.40
C ASP A 4 26.29 -14.92 46.71
N GLY A 5 25.95 -15.69 45.67
CA GLY A 5 24.80 -15.38 44.80
C GLY A 5 23.48 -15.27 45.57
N ALA A 6 23.34 -16.01 46.68
CA ALA A 6 22.19 -15.88 47.59
C ALA A 6 22.20 -14.55 48.36
N SER A 7 23.36 -14.05 48.79
CA SER A 7 23.44 -12.75 49.47
C SER A 7 22.99 -11.59 48.57
N ALA A 8 23.31 -11.68 47.27
CA ALA A 8 22.83 -10.70 46.28
C ALA A 8 21.30 -10.77 46.08
N VAL A 9 20.71 -11.98 45.98
CA VAL A 9 19.25 -12.16 45.92
C VAL A 9 18.58 -11.55 47.17
N LEU A 10 19.10 -11.86 48.36
CA LEU A 10 18.54 -11.38 49.64
C LEU A 10 18.54 -9.85 49.74
N LYS A 11 19.65 -9.19 49.38
CA LYS A 11 19.75 -7.71 49.37
C LYS A 11 18.73 -7.08 48.43
N LEU A 12 18.55 -7.67 47.24
CA LEU A 12 17.62 -7.17 46.24
C LEU A 12 16.15 -7.43 46.63
N VAL A 13 15.84 -8.56 47.26
CA VAL A 13 14.52 -8.84 47.86
C VAL A 13 14.19 -7.80 48.93
N GLU A 14 15.13 -7.52 49.83
CA GLU A 14 14.95 -6.50 50.88
C GLU A 14 14.71 -5.10 50.28
N ALA A 15 15.42 -4.76 49.20
CA ALA A 15 15.21 -3.51 48.46
C ALA A 15 13.81 -3.44 47.83
N ALA A 16 13.34 -4.50 47.19
CA ALA A 16 12.00 -4.56 46.60
C ALA A 16 10.90 -4.46 47.67
N THR A 17 11.02 -5.21 48.76
CA THR A 17 10.06 -5.18 49.87
C THR A 17 10.00 -3.80 50.53
N LYS A 18 11.14 -3.11 50.67
CA LYS A 18 11.20 -1.72 51.19
C LYS A 18 10.50 -0.72 50.27
N VAL A 19 10.59 -0.87 48.96
CA VAL A 19 9.88 0.00 48.00
C VAL A 19 8.37 -0.26 48.09
N LEU A 20 7.95 -1.53 48.13
CA LEU A 20 6.53 -1.91 48.26
C LEU A 20 5.91 -1.50 49.60
N ALA A 21 6.67 -1.53 50.69
CA ALA A 21 6.21 -1.12 52.02
C ALA A 21 6.05 0.40 52.19
N ARG A 22 6.67 1.23 51.34
CA ARG A 22 6.52 2.70 51.34
C ARG A 22 5.24 3.18 50.65
N ALA A 23 4.59 2.28 49.90
CA ALA A 23 3.41 2.57 49.11
C ALA A 23 2.14 2.28 49.96
N ASP A 24 1.87 3.13 50.96
CA ASP A 24 0.68 3.06 51.82
C ASP A 24 -0.61 3.56 51.11
N GLU A 25 -1.76 3.22 51.69
CA GLU A 25 -3.15 3.17 51.15
C GLU A 25 -3.73 4.40 50.41
N ALA A 26 -2.98 5.50 50.22
CA ALA A 26 -3.48 6.72 49.56
C ALA A 26 -2.58 7.29 48.44
N SER A 27 -1.39 6.72 48.16
CA SER A 27 -0.36 7.37 47.32
C SER A 27 0.08 6.62 46.05
N TRP A 28 -0.54 5.47 45.72
CA TRP A 28 -0.16 4.70 44.53
C TRP A 28 -0.35 5.49 43.20
N SER A 29 -1.14 6.57 43.21
CA SER A 29 -1.36 7.46 42.07
C SER A 29 -0.27 8.51 41.84
N SER A 30 0.75 8.64 42.70
CA SER A 30 1.68 9.80 42.65
C SER A 30 3.19 9.52 42.65
N SER A 31 3.66 8.29 42.38
CA SER A 31 5.10 8.01 42.34
C SER A 31 5.52 7.12 41.16
N ALA A 32 5.66 7.74 39.98
CA ALA A 32 6.33 7.12 38.84
C ALA A 32 7.77 6.68 39.18
N ALA A 33 8.42 7.37 40.14
CA ALA A 33 9.77 7.08 40.59
C ALA A 33 9.88 5.75 41.37
N ASP A 34 8.96 5.46 42.29
CA ASP A 34 8.97 4.19 43.04
C ASP A 34 8.62 3.00 42.12
N THR A 35 7.73 3.22 41.14
CA THR A 35 7.42 2.21 40.12
C THR A 35 8.64 1.90 39.25
N ALA A 36 9.38 2.92 38.83
CA ALA A 36 10.61 2.75 38.06
C ALA A 36 11.71 2.04 38.88
N ALA A 37 11.88 2.43 40.15
CA ALA A 37 12.83 1.80 41.06
C ALA A 37 12.49 0.32 41.31
N LEU A 38 11.21 0.00 41.51
CA LEU A 38 10.75 -1.38 41.65
C LEU A 38 11.02 -2.20 40.38
N ASN A 39 10.69 -1.68 39.20
CA ASN A 39 10.93 -2.36 37.93
C ASN A 39 12.43 -2.65 37.71
N GLN A 40 13.32 -1.72 38.08
CA GLN A 40 14.76 -1.92 37.99
C GLN A 40 15.24 -3.06 38.90
N VAL A 41 14.79 -3.08 40.16
CA VAL A 41 15.14 -4.15 41.12
C VAL A 41 14.58 -5.50 40.65
N LEU A 42 13.36 -5.55 40.13
CA LEU A 42 12.74 -6.77 39.62
C LEU A 42 13.47 -7.32 38.39
N ALA A 43 13.90 -6.46 37.46
CA ALA A 43 14.67 -6.88 36.29
C ALA A 43 16.03 -7.47 36.70
N GLU A 44 16.69 -6.87 37.69
CA GLU A 44 17.96 -7.39 38.22
C GLU A 44 17.77 -8.74 38.94
N LEU A 45 16.70 -8.87 39.75
CA LEU A 45 16.33 -10.13 40.39
C LEU A 45 16.03 -11.24 39.37
N GLN A 46 15.30 -10.95 38.30
CA GLN A 46 15.01 -11.90 37.23
C GLN A 46 16.29 -12.39 36.56
N ARG A 47 17.18 -11.46 36.18
CA ARG A 47 18.47 -11.78 35.57
C ARG A 47 19.31 -12.67 36.49
N LEU A 48 19.45 -12.29 37.75
CA LEU A 48 20.23 -13.03 38.74
C LEU A 48 19.65 -14.43 38.99
N THR A 49 18.32 -14.55 39.09
CA THR A 49 17.64 -15.84 39.31
C THR A 49 17.80 -16.77 38.11
N ALA A 50 17.75 -16.23 36.88
CA ALA A 50 18.00 -17.01 35.66
C ALA A 50 19.46 -17.46 35.55
N GLU A 51 20.42 -16.58 35.85
CA GLU A 51 21.85 -16.89 35.88
C GLU A 51 22.15 -18.04 36.87
N LEU A 52 21.60 -17.96 38.08
CA LEU A 52 21.75 -19.01 39.10
C LEU A 52 21.05 -20.31 38.69
N GLY A 53 19.85 -20.25 38.11
CA GLY A 53 19.12 -21.44 37.64
C GLY A 53 19.85 -22.22 36.53
N SER A 54 20.79 -21.60 35.82
CA SER A 54 21.60 -22.24 34.78
C SER A 54 22.84 -22.99 35.31
N GLN A 55 23.19 -22.81 36.58
CA GLN A 55 24.36 -23.42 37.19
C GLN A 55 24.08 -24.86 37.64
N ARG A 56 25.03 -25.76 37.39
CA ARG A 56 24.89 -27.21 37.71
C ARG A 56 25.03 -27.55 39.19
N VAL A 57 25.66 -26.69 39.99
CA VAL A 57 25.86 -26.87 41.43
C VAL A 57 25.68 -25.51 42.08
N LEU A 58 24.73 -25.40 43.01
CA LEU A 58 24.43 -24.19 43.75
C LEU A 58 24.84 -24.38 45.22
N GLU A 59 25.92 -23.74 45.66
CA GLU A 59 26.31 -23.67 47.07
C GLU A 59 25.48 -22.60 47.82
N LEU A 60 24.15 -22.69 47.70
CA LEU A 60 23.22 -21.70 48.26
C LEU A 60 22.32 -22.33 49.34
N SER A 61 22.01 -21.59 50.39
CA SER A 61 21.04 -22.04 51.40
C SER A 61 19.62 -22.02 50.82
N GLY A 62 19.10 -23.19 50.45
CA GLY A 62 17.72 -23.34 49.96
C GLY A 62 16.68 -22.75 50.92
N VAL A 63 16.82 -22.98 52.23
CA VAL A 63 15.89 -22.46 53.25
C VAL A 63 15.86 -20.92 53.29
N GLN A 64 17.02 -20.26 53.13
CA GLN A 64 17.08 -18.79 53.11
C GLN A 64 16.41 -18.21 51.85
N LEU A 65 16.64 -18.85 50.69
CA LEU A 65 15.99 -18.45 49.43
C LEU A 65 14.48 -18.68 49.47
N MET A 66 14.02 -19.79 50.05
CA MET A 66 12.58 -20.07 50.21
C MET A 66 11.92 -18.97 51.05
N ASN A 67 12.48 -18.64 52.22
CA ASN A 67 11.94 -17.61 53.09
C ASN A 67 11.90 -16.22 52.42
N ALA A 68 12.96 -15.85 51.70
CA ALA A 68 13.00 -14.59 50.97
C ALA A 68 12.00 -14.54 49.81
N GLY A 69 11.81 -15.67 49.11
CA GLY A 69 10.76 -15.81 48.11
C GLY A 69 9.35 -15.64 48.71
N VAL A 70 9.07 -16.27 49.85
CA VAL A 70 7.79 -16.13 50.56
C VAL A 70 7.55 -14.69 51.04
N GLU A 71 8.58 -14.02 51.55
CA GLU A 71 8.52 -12.61 51.94
C GLU A 71 8.15 -11.72 50.74
N LEU A 72 8.87 -11.85 49.63
CA LEU A 72 8.62 -11.09 48.41
C LEU A 72 7.24 -11.40 47.79
N TYR A 73 6.78 -12.65 47.87
CA TYR A 73 5.47 -13.07 47.34
C TYR A 73 4.30 -12.37 48.06
N ASN A 74 4.47 -12.14 49.37
CA ASN A 74 3.46 -11.52 50.22
C ASN A 74 3.53 -9.99 50.25
N ALA A 75 4.69 -9.38 49.97
CA ALA A 75 4.88 -7.93 49.90
C ALA A 75 3.83 -7.18 49.03
N PRO A 76 3.45 -7.63 47.81
CA PRO A 76 2.47 -6.94 46.97
C PRO A 76 1.00 -7.14 47.41
N ARG A 77 0.72 -7.89 48.48
CA ARG A 77 -0.66 -8.29 48.85
C ARG A 77 -1.56 -7.11 49.20
N ALA A 78 -1.04 -6.07 49.87
CA ALA A 78 -1.80 -4.87 50.20
C ALA A 78 -2.19 -4.10 48.93
N GLY A 79 -1.22 -3.84 48.04
CA GLY A 79 -1.47 -3.17 46.75
C GLY A 79 -2.46 -3.92 45.85
N LEU A 80 -2.38 -5.26 45.79
CA LEU A 80 -3.33 -6.08 45.04
C LEU A 80 -4.76 -6.06 45.62
N ARG A 81 -4.92 -5.92 46.94
CA ARG A 81 -6.27 -5.79 47.56
C ARG A 81 -6.91 -4.44 47.20
N ILE A 82 -6.12 -3.37 47.20
CA ILE A 82 -6.56 -2.03 46.82
C ILE A 82 -7.02 -2.04 45.35
N LEU A 83 -6.25 -2.68 44.45
CA LEU A 83 -6.63 -2.89 43.05
C LEU A 83 -8.01 -3.53 42.89
N VAL A 84 -8.25 -4.64 43.57
CA VAL A 84 -9.54 -5.36 43.49
C VAL A 84 -10.69 -4.49 44.01
N GLN A 85 -10.47 -3.64 45.01
CA GLN A 85 -11.48 -2.70 45.52
C GLN A 85 -11.76 -1.56 44.52
N MET A 86 -10.72 -1.00 43.92
CA MET A 86 -10.85 0.04 42.88
C MET A 86 -11.57 -0.49 41.63
N GLU A 87 -11.30 -1.72 41.21
CA GLU A 87 -11.97 -2.37 40.06
C GLU A 87 -13.46 -2.63 40.31
N LYS A 88 -13.85 -2.99 41.53
CA LYS A 88 -15.26 -3.11 41.93
C LYS A 88 -15.98 -1.76 41.95
N SER A 89 -15.26 -0.69 42.25
CA SER A 89 -15.78 0.69 42.26
C SER A 89 -15.95 1.25 40.83
N LYS A 90 -15.10 0.82 39.89
CA LYS A 90 -15.16 1.18 38.47
C LYS A 90 -16.43 0.68 37.75
N LEU A 91 -16.98 -0.47 38.15
CA LEU A 91 -18.29 -0.96 37.68
C LEU A 91 -19.46 -0.04 38.09
N GLN A 92 -19.24 0.93 38.98
CA GLN A 92 -20.22 1.92 39.44
C GLN A 92 -20.05 3.32 38.82
N GLY A 93 -19.14 3.50 37.85
CA GLY A 93 -19.11 4.69 36.98
C GLY A 93 -18.21 5.86 37.40
N GLU A 94 -17.22 5.67 38.28
CA GLU A 94 -16.26 6.73 38.66
C GLU A 94 -15.03 6.81 37.74
N GLN A 95 -14.49 8.04 37.55
CA GLN A 95 -13.38 8.38 36.64
C GLN A 95 -12.03 7.75 37.05
N GLN A 96 -11.21 7.40 36.04
CA GLN A 96 -9.91 6.74 36.18
C GLN A 96 -8.82 7.59 36.87
N PRO A 97 -7.92 6.97 37.66
CA PRO A 97 -6.52 7.40 37.78
C PRO A 97 -5.66 6.85 36.61
N GLU A 98 -4.83 7.72 36.02
CA GLU A 98 -4.08 7.48 34.76
C GLU A 98 -2.89 6.52 34.84
N SER A 99 -2.46 6.03 36.00
CA SER A 99 -1.39 5.01 36.05
C SER A 99 -1.40 4.24 37.36
N PHE A 100 -1.80 2.97 37.33
CA PHE A 100 -1.65 2.06 38.46
C PHE A 100 -0.64 0.94 38.12
N PRO A 101 0.32 0.57 39.00
CA PRO A 101 1.42 -0.36 38.71
C PRO A 101 1.01 -1.84 38.81
N ARG A 102 -0.14 -2.21 38.23
CA ARG A 102 -0.65 -3.60 38.23
C ARG A 102 0.41 -4.58 37.71
N TYR A 103 1.10 -4.16 36.65
CA TYR A 103 2.19 -4.92 36.04
C TYR A 103 3.31 -5.22 37.04
N SER A 104 3.84 -4.19 37.71
CA SER A 104 4.95 -4.33 38.66
C SER A 104 4.58 -5.20 39.87
N LEU A 105 3.34 -5.10 40.36
CA LEU A 105 2.82 -5.95 41.44
C LEU A 105 2.72 -7.42 41.03
N ALA A 106 2.22 -7.70 39.83
CA ALA A 106 2.12 -9.06 39.31
C ALA A 106 3.50 -9.65 39.05
N VAL A 107 4.41 -8.89 38.43
CA VAL A 107 5.81 -9.30 38.17
C VAL A 107 6.54 -9.59 39.49
N THR A 108 6.30 -8.81 40.55
CA THR A 108 6.88 -9.09 41.89
C THR A 108 6.55 -10.51 42.37
N ARG A 109 5.29 -10.94 42.26
CA ARG A 109 4.90 -12.30 42.65
C ARG A 109 5.50 -13.38 41.76
N PHE A 110 5.65 -13.09 40.47
CA PHE A 110 6.31 -13.99 39.53
C PHE A 110 7.78 -14.21 39.88
N VAL A 111 8.52 -13.13 40.13
CA VAL A 111 9.93 -13.18 40.56
C VAL A 111 10.07 -13.92 41.90
N ALA A 112 9.17 -13.65 42.85
CA ALA A 112 9.12 -14.36 44.12
C ALA A 112 8.93 -15.88 43.92
N ALA A 113 8.02 -16.29 43.04
CA ALA A 113 7.82 -17.70 42.71
C ALA A 113 9.05 -18.34 42.07
N LYS A 114 9.78 -17.62 41.19
CA LYS A 114 11.06 -18.07 40.62
C LYS A 114 12.14 -18.29 41.68
N ILE A 115 12.24 -17.40 42.66
CA ILE A 115 13.18 -17.54 43.79
C ILE A 115 12.82 -18.77 44.65
N MET A 116 11.53 -18.96 44.94
CA MET A 116 11.07 -20.17 45.65
C MET A 116 11.34 -21.44 44.82
N GLY A 117 11.17 -21.42 43.50
CA GLY A 117 11.53 -22.53 42.61
C GLY A 117 13.03 -22.86 42.63
N LEU A 118 13.89 -21.84 42.62
CA LEU A 118 15.35 -21.99 42.73
C LEU A 118 15.74 -22.67 44.06
N SER A 119 15.04 -22.34 45.15
CA SER A 119 15.30 -22.95 46.46
C SER A 119 15.10 -24.47 46.47
N LEU A 120 14.10 -24.98 45.73
CA LEU A 120 13.83 -26.41 45.62
C LEU A 120 14.93 -27.15 44.86
N ALA A 121 15.59 -26.49 43.90
CA ALA A 121 16.72 -27.06 43.18
C ALA A 121 17.95 -27.22 44.10
N CYS A 122 18.19 -26.26 45.01
CA CYS A 122 19.29 -26.32 45.98
C CYS A 122 19.08 -27.40 47.06
N SER A 123 17.83 -27.69 47.44
CA SER A 123 17.51 -28.70 48.46
C SER A 123 17.65 -30.15 47.97
N LYS A 124 17.83 -30.39 46.66
CA LYS A 124 17.88 -31.73 46.06
C LYS A 124 19.23 -32.45 46.25
N ASP A 125 20.33 -31.70 46.43
CA ASP A 125 21.70 -32.24 46.49
C ASP A 125 22.32 -32.24 47.91
N GLY A 126 21.70 -31.57 48.89
CA GLY A 126 22.30 -31.34 50.21
C GLY A 126 22.25 -32.49 51.22
N ASP A 127 21.27 -33.40 51.15
CA ASP A 127 20.94 -34.26 52.31
C ASP A 127 20.79 -35.75 51.99
N ILE A 128 21.84 -36.36 51.41
CA ILE A 128 21.96 -37.83 51.35
C ILE A 128 22.30 -38.44 52.74
N GLN A 129 22.55 -37.62 53.79
CA GLN A 129 22.95 -38.10 55.12
C GLN A 129 22.01 -37.67 56.25
N GLY A 130 20.78 -38.19 56.26
CA GLY A 130 20.00 -38.35 57.51
C GLY A 130 18.49 -38.14 57.40
N GLY A 131 17.70 -39.17 57.70
CA GLY A 131 16.26 -39.03 57.99
C GLY A 131 15.27 -39.23 56.82
N ARG A 132 15.35 -40.36 56.11
CA ARG A 132 14.56 -40.71 54.89
C ARG A 132 13.01 -40.66 54.96
N GLY A 133 12.37 -40.42 56.11
CA GLY A 133 10.90 -40.50 56.25
C GLY A 133 10.18 -39.15 56.40
N LYS A 134 10.70 -38.26 57.27
CA LYS A 134 10.06 -36.97 57.58
C LYS A 134 10.45 -35.86 56.59
N ASN A 135 11.66 -35.92 56.04
CA ASN A 135 12.17 -34.88 55.14
C ASN A 135 11.55 -34.96 53.74
N ASN A 136 11.14 -36.15 53.29
CA ASN A 136 10.46 -36.31 52.00
C ASN A 136 9.03 -35.76 51.99
N THR A 137 8.33 -35.79 53.13
CA THR A 137 6.96 -35.24 53.22
C THR A 137 7.02 -33.71 53.17
N LEU A 138 7.94 -33.11 53.93
CA LEU A 138 8.19 -31.66 53.93
C LEU A 138 8.61 -31.14 52.55
N PHE A 139 9.48 -31.86 51.85
CA PHE A 139 9.89 -31.49 50.49
C PHE A 139 8.73 -31.57 49.49
N VAL A 140 7.82 -32.55 49.62
CA VAL A 140 6.62 -32.65 48.77
C VAL A 140 5.65 -31.51 49.07
N ASP A 141 5.47 -31.14 50.34
CA ASP A 141 4.64 -30.00 50.74
C ASP A 141 5.20 -28.68 50.18
N GLU A 142 6.51 -28.45 50.30
CA GLU A 142 7.18 -27.28 49.70
C GLU A 142 7.04 -27.27 48.17
N CYS A 143 7.19 -28.42 47.50
CA CYS A 143 6.96 -28.52 46.06
C CYS A 143 5.52 -28.15 45.66
N VAL A 144 4.52 -28.60 46.43
CA VAL A 144 3.10 -28.29 46.20
C VAL A 144 2.82 -26.80 46.42
N ASP A 145 3.39 -26.19 47.45
CA ASP A 145 3.20 -24.77 47.74
C ASP A 145 3.84 -23.86 46.68
N VAL A 146 5.04 -24.22 46.19
CA VAL A 146 5.68 -23.50 45.09
C VAL A 146 4.93 -23.70 43.77
N LEU A 147 4.44 -24.91 43.50
CA LEU A 147 3.59 -25.20 42.34
C LEU A 147 2.33 -24.32 42.36
N ARG A 148 1.62 -24.28 43.48
CA ARG A 148 0.45 -23.41 43.68
C ARG A 148 0.79 -21.93 43.53
N SER A 149 1.97 -21.53 44.01
CA SER A 149 2.44 -20.15 43.89
C SER A 149 2.64 -19.76 42.44
N PHE A 150 3.24 -20.62 41.61
CA PHE A 150 3.35 -20.43 40.17
C PHE A 150 1.99 -20.45 39.47
N GLY A 151 1.13 -21.42 39.76
CA GLY A 151 -0.20 -21.53 39.15
C GLY A 151 -1.07 -20.30 39.41
N ARG A 152 -1.15 -19.85 40.68
CA ARG A 152 -1.90 -18.64 41.06
C ARG A 152 -1.32 -17.36 40.47
N VAL A 153 0.00 -17.29 40.27
CA VAL A 153 0.63 -16.19 39.54
C VAL A 153 0.23 -16.23 38.07
N GLY A 154 0.23 -17.42 37.44
CA GLY A 154 -0.23 -17.59 36.06
C GLY A 154 -1.66 -17.10 35.88
N MET A 155 -2.57 -17.48 36.77
CA MET A 155 -3.96 -16.99 36.78
C MET A 155 -4.03 -15.47 36.93
N LEU A 156 -3.30 -14.90 37.89
CA LEU A 156 -3.24 -13.45 38.09
C LEU A 156 -2.75 -12.71 36.84
N MET A 157 -1.76 -13.26 36.14
CA MET A 157 -1.24 -12.70 34.89
C MET A 157 -2.28 -12.79 33.76
N LEU A 158 -2.95 -13.94 33.61
CA LEU A 158 -4.02 -14.12 32.62
C LEU A 158 -5.18 -13.14 32.86
N GLU A 159 -5.65 -13.02 34.11
CA GLU A 159 -6.68 -12.03 34.48
C GLU A 159 -6.20 -10.60 34.18
N SER A 160 -4.94 -10.28 34.49
CA SER A 160 -4.37 -8.95 34.24
C SER A 160 -4.25 -8.62 32.76
N ALA A 161 -3.97 -9.61 31.90
CA ALA A 161 -3.92 -9.43 30.45
C ALA A 161 -5.26 -8.98 29.86
N SER A 162 -6.39 -9.34 30.49
CA SER A 162 -7.73 -8.91 30.06
C SER A 162 -8.08 -7.48 30.50
N ILE A 163 -7.42 -6.97 31.53
CA ILE A 163 -7.70 -5.67 32.16
C ILE A 163 -6.75 -4.58 31.65
N ASP A 164 -5.49 -4.94 31.40
CA ASP A 164 -4.42 -4.06 30.95
C ASP A 164 -4.02 -4.44 29.51
N CYS A 165 -4.78 -3.91 28.55
CA CYS A 165 -4.63 -4.24 27.13
C CYS A 165 -3.28 -3.79 26.55
N GLU A 166 -2.66 -2.72 27.09
CA GLU A 166 -1.38 -2.19 26.60
C GLU A 166 -0.22 -3.17 26.81
N LYS A 167 -0.25 -3.92 27.92
CA LYS A 167 0.78 -4.92 28.27
C LYS A 167 0.31 -6.36 28.13
N CYS A 168 -0.78 -6.58 27.41
CA CYS A 168 -1.44 -7.88 27.27
C CYS A 168 -0.46 -9.00 26.88
N GLU A 169 0.42 -8.77 25.91
CA GLU A 169 1.39 -9.78 25.46
C GLU A 169 2.44 -10.12 26.51
N GLU A 170 2.93 -9.12 27.24
CA GLU A 170 3.90 -9.34 28.32
C GLU A 170 3.29 -10.17 29.46
N TYR A 171 2.04 -9.88 29.84
CA TYR A 171 1.32 -10.69 30.82
C TYR A 171 1.11 -12.12 30.35
N LEU A 172 0.69 -12.33 29.09
CA LEU A 172 0.47 -13.67 28.54
C LEU A 172 1.79 -14.46 28.45
N GLY A 173 2.90 -13.81 28.10
CA GLY A 173 4.24 -14.42 28.12
C GLY A 173 4.64 -14.87 29.53
N LEU A 174 4.46 -14.03 30.53
CA LEU A 174 4.73 -14.37 31.94
C LEU A 174 3.78 -15.44 32.47
N ALA A 175 2.51 -15.42 32.07
CA ALA A 175 1.53 -16.45 32.43
C ALA A 175 1.94 -17.82 31.88
N LYS A 176 2.34 -17.87 30.60
CA LYS A 176 2.86 -19.08 29.94
C LYS A 176 4.06 -19.66 30.68
N GLU A 177 5.01 -18.81 31.07
CA GLU A 177 6.20 -19.23 31.81
C GLU A 177 5.86 -19.72 33.23
N ALA A 178 4.93 -19.06 33.92
CA ALA A 178 4.46 -19.44 35.25
C ALA A 178 3.77 -20.82 35.23
N PHE A 179 2.82 -21.02 34.33
CA PHE A 179 2.13 -22.31 34.17
C PHE A 179 3.08 -23.43 33.73
N SER A 180 4.06 -23.13 32.86
CA SER A 180 5.09 -24.10 32.47
C SER A 180 5.95 -24.52 33.67
N SER A 181 6.33 -23.56 34.53
CA SER A 181 7.11 -23.83 35.75
C SER A 181 6.30 -24.65 36.77
N SER A 182 4.99 -24.36 36.89
CA SER A 182 4.05 -25.17 37.69
C SER A 182 3.96 -26.61 37.20
N LEU A 183 3.75 -26.82 35.89
CA LEU A 183 3.64 -28.17 35.34
C LEU A 183 4.98 -28.93 35.37
N GLN A 184 6.11 -28.22 35.26
CA GLN A 184 7.42 -28.85 35.43
C GLN A 184 7.59 -29.42 36.85
N LEU A 185 7.13 -28.70 37.88
CA LEU A 185 7.08 -29.22 39.25
C LEU A 185 6.09 -30.38 39.37
N TRP A 186 4.91 -30.25 38.77
CA TRP A 186 3.91 -31.34 38.72
C TRP A 186 4.49 -32.63 38.14
N SER A 187 5.21 -32.54 37.01
CA SER A 187 5.82 -33.70 36.34
C SER A 187 6.85 -34.43 37.20
N GLN A 188 7.47 -33.74 38.17
CA GLN A 188 8.42 -34.33 39.12
C GLN A 188 7.72 -35.03 40.29
N ILE A 189 6.56 -34.50 40.73
CA ILE A 189 5.75 -35.11 41.79
C ILE A 189 4.95 -36.26 41.19
N GLY A 190 4.07 -35.94 40.24
CA GLY A 190 3.12 -36.85 39.62
C GLY A 190 2.03 -37.33 40.58
N LEU A 191 0.91 -37.72 39.99
CA LEU A 191 -0.29 -38.16 40.71
C LEU A 191 -0.02 -39.38 41.62
N SER A 192 0.85 -40.29 41.18
CA SER A 192 1.20 -41.50 41.94
C SER A 192 2.04 -41.23 43.20
N CYS A 193 2.80 -40.13 43.24
CA CYS A 193 3.51 -39.70 44.43
C CYS A 193 2.57 -38.90 45.35
N LEU A 194 1.80 -37.96 44.78
CA LEU A 194 0.88 -37.12 45.53
C LEU A 194 -0.12 -37.94 46.36
N THR A 195 -0.73 -38.97 45.75
CA THR A 195 -1.70 -39.87 46.41
C THR A 195 -1.11 -40.70 47.56
N LYS A 196 0.22 -40.85 47.63
CA LYS A 196 0.89 -41.54 48.75
C LYS A 196 1.03 -40.64 49.97
N PHE A 197 1.21 -39.33 49.76
CA PHE A 197 1.51 -38.36 50.83
C PHE A 197 0.31 -37.50 51.24
N LYS A 198 -0.64 -37.24 50.32
CA LYS A 198 -1.88 -36.48 50.56
C LYS A 198 -3.11 -37.37 50.44
N ARG A 199 -4.12 -37.15 51.28
CA ARG A 199 -5.38 -37.91 51.31
C ARG A 199 -6.57 -37.03 51.68
N GLY A 200 -7.77 -37.42 51.26
CA GLY A 200 -9.01 -36.71 51.56
C GLY A 200 -9.03 -35.30 50.96
N LEU A 201 -9.58 -34.33 51.69
CA LEU A 201 -9.76 -32.95 51.23
C LEU A 201 -8.45 -32.29 50.77
N GLU A 202 -7.31 -32.57 51.41
CA GLU A 202 -6.02 -31.99 50.98
C GLU A 202 -5.60 -32.47 49.59
N LEU A 203 -5.94 -33.70 49.21
CA LEU A 203 -5.66 -34.22 47.87
C LEU A 203 -6.62 -33.61 46.85
N GLU A 204 -7.91 -33.50 47.22
CA GLU A 204 -8.93 -32.86 46.37
C GLU A 204 -8.58 -31.40 46.09
N ASP A 205 -8.17 -30.62 47.10
CA ASP A 205 -7.75 -29.22 46.92
C ASP A 205 -6.57 -29.08 45.96
N VAL A 206 -5.58 -29.98 46.03
CA VAL A 206 -4.42 -29.94 45.11
C VAL A 206 -4.83 -30.34 43.70
N VAL A 207 -5.73 -31.31 43.56
CA VAL A 207 -6.26 -31.74 42.25
C VAL A 207 -7.12 -30.64 41.61
N ASP A 208 -7.93 -29.94 42.39
CA ASP A 208 -8.74 -28.81 41.94
C ASP A 208 -7.85 -27.63 41.50
N ASP A 209 -6.81 -27.29 42.26
CA ASP A 209 -5.82 -26.28 41.83
C ASP A 209 -5.12 -26.70 40.51
N LEU A 210 -4.69 -27.96 40.39
CA LEU A 210 -4.04 -28.48 39.18
C LEU A 210 -4.97 -28.48 37.97
N TRP A 211 -6.24 -28.79 38.17
CA TRP A 211 -7.27 -28.70 37.16
C TRP A 211 -7.36 -27.28 36.62
N ASP A 212 -7.57 -26.30 37.50
CA ASP A 212 -7.69 -24.89 37.13
C ASP A 212 -6.43 -24.39 36.41
N PHE A 213 -5.24 -24.75 36.91
CA PHE A 213 -3.98 -24.34 36.27
C PHE A 213 -3.82 -24.93 34.86
N CYS A 214 -4.23 -26.18 34.62
CA CYS A 214 -4.16 -26.77 33.29
C CYS A 214 -5.20 -26.16 32.34
N VAL A 215 -6.41 -25.86 32.82
CA VAL A 215 -7.45 -25.16 32.04
C VAL A 215 -6.97 -23.77 31.62
N ASP A 216 -6.45 -22.98 32.56
CA ASP A 216 -5.98 -21.63 32.28
C ASP A 216 -4.69 -21.62 31.45
N ARG A 217 -3.84 -22.65 31.59
CA ARG A 217 -2.72 -22.85 30.68
C ARG A 217 -3.20 -23.04 29.24
N VAL A 218 -4.22 -23.87 29.00
CA VAL A 218 -4.83 -24.04 27.66
C VAL A 218 -5.32 -22.69 27.12
N ARG A 219 -6.00 -21.89 27.95
CA ARG A 219 -6.47 -20.54 27.57
C ARG A 219 -5.34 -19.59 27.20
N VAL A 220 -4.25 -19.57 27.97
CA VAL A 220 -3.07 -18.74 27.65
C VAL A 220 -2.49 -19.11 26.29
N HIS A 221 -2.29 -20.41 26.03
CA HIS A 221 -1.75 -20.87 24.74
C HIS A 221 -2.71 -20.61 23.58
N GLN A 222 -4.03 -20.68 23.78
CA GLN A 222 -5.02 -20.26 22.78
C GLN A 222 -4.88 -18.77 22.45
N LEU A 223 -4.85 -17.90 23.46
CA LEU A 223 -4.76 -16.44 23.27
C LEU A 223 -3.44 -16.01 22.61
N LEU A 224 -2.34 -16.72 22.90
CA LEU A 224 -1.06 -16.52 22.22
C LEU A 224 -1.06 -17.11 20.79
N GLY A 225 -1.75 -18.22 20.59
CA GLY A 225 -1.91 -18.89 19.29
C GLY A 225 -2.77 -18.09 18.31
N GLU A 226 -3.83 -17.44 18.76
CA GLU A 226 -4.63 -16.52 17.94
C GLU A 226 -3.81 -15.35 17.36
N ARG A 227 -2.68 -15.01 18.01
CA ARG A 227 -1.78 -13.92 17.61
C ARG A 227 -0.51 -14.40 16.92
N SER A 228 -0.19 -15.69 16.96
CA SER A 228 1.01 -16.27 16.34
C SER A 228 0.79 -17.71 15.87
N ASN A 229 1.17 -18.03 14.62
CA ASN A 229 1.04 -19.38 14.04
C ASN A 229 2.16 -20.33 14.53
N ASN A 230 2.32 -20.48 15.84
CA ASN A 230 3.36 -21.30 16.45
C ASN A 230 2.87 -22.73 16.74
N ALA A 231 3.39 -23.72 16.02
CA ALA A 231 3.09 -25.14 16.24
C ALA A 231 3.45 -25.64 17.67
N GLY A 232 4.35 -24.95 18.38
CA GLY A 232 4.70 -25.27 19.76
C GLY A 232 3.54 -25.13 20.75
N ASP A 233 2.64 -24.17 20.54
CA ASP A 233 1.52 -23.93 21.45
C ASP A 233 0.47 -25.04 21.40
N LEU A 234 0.30 -25.70 20.24
CA LEU A 234 -0.57 -26.88 20.12
C LEU A 234 -0.07 -28.06 20.95
N GLN A 235 1.24 -28.32 20.94
CA GLN A 235 1.82 -29.42 21.71
C GLN A 235 1.61 -29.21 23.22
N ASP A 236 1.73 -27.96 23.68
CA ASP A 236 1.49 -27.60 25.08
C ASP A 236 0.01 -27.71 25.47
N ILE A 237 -0.91 -27.34 24.58
CA ILE A 237 -2.36 -27.54 24.76
C ILE A 237 -2.67 -29.04 24.87
N VAL A 238 -2.19 -29.86 23.92
CA VAL A 238 -2.39 -31.31 23.92
C VAL A 238 -1.84 -31.95 25.19
N SER A 239 -0.63 -31.56 25.62
CA SER A 239 -0.04 -32.03 26.88
C SER A 239 -0.93 -31.69 28.08
N SER A 240 -1.50 -30.48 28.12
CA SER A 240 -2.36 -30.05 29.22
C SER A 240 -3.70 -30.81 29.23
N LEU A 241 -4.26 -31.11 28.06
CA LEU A 241 -5.48 -31.92 27.94
C LEU A 241 -5.28 -33.38 28.36
N GLN A 242 -4.10 -33.96 28.08
CA GLN A 242 -3.75 -35.30 28.56
C GLN A 242 -3.60 -35.32 30.10
N GLU A 243 -3.02 -34.29 30.70
CA GLU A 243 -2.97 -34.16 32.17
C GLU A 243 -4.38 -34.03 32.76
N LEU A 244 -5.23 -33.16 32.19
CA LEU A 244 -6.62 -33.01 32.62
C LEU A 244 -7.40 -34.32 32.55
N LYS A 245 -7.23 -35.10 31.47
CA LYS A 245 -7.81 -36.44 31.32
C LYS A 245 -7.42 -37.37 32.47
N MET A 246 -6.17 -37.32 32.94
CA MET A 246 -5.70 -38.14 34.07
C MET A 246 -6.34 -37.75 35.41
N LEU A 247 -6.85 -36.52 35.54
CA LEU A 247 -7.54 -36.01 36.74
C LEU A 247 -9.05 -36.32 36.74
N VAL A 248 -9.66 -36.62 35.59
CA VAL A 248 -11.09 -36.94 35.48
C VAL A 248 -11.57 -38.03 36.45
N PRO A 249 -10.84 -39.14 36.69
CA PRO A 249 -11.28 -40.19 37.62
C PRO A 249 -11.50 -39.73 39.06
N TYR A 250 -10.96 -38.57 39.46
CA TYR A 250 -11.11 -38.04 40.82
C TYR A 250 -12.40 -37.24 41.02
N LYS A 251 -12.98 -36.69 39.93
CA LYS A 251 -14.22 -35.88 40.00
C LYS A 251 -15.00 -36.00 38.70
N ALA A 252 -16.19 -36.60 38.76
CA ALA A 252 -16.99 -36.88 37.57
C ALA A 252 -17.37 -35.62 36.75
N SER A 253 -17.51 -34.45 37.39
CA SER A 253 -17.79 -33.18 36.71
C SER A 253 -16.69 -32.72 35.76
N TYR A 254 -15.47 -33.25 35.89
CA TYR A 254 -14.35 -32.91 35.02
C TYR A 254 -14.49 -33.48 33.62
N ALA A 255 -15.20 -34.60 33.44
CA ALA A 255 -15.37 -35.20 32.12
C ALA A 255 -16.15 -34.26 31.18
N SER A 256 -17.29 -33.71 31.63
CA SER A 256 -18.08 -32.77 30.83
C SER A 256 -17.36 -31.43 30.63
N SER A 257 -16.66 -30.94 31.66
CA SER A 257 -15.86 -29.72 31.55
C SER A 257 -14.69 -29.86 30.56
N LEU A 258 -14.06 -31.04 30.47
CA LEU A 258 -12.98 -31.31 29.51
C LEU A 258 -13.49 -31.32 28.07
N LEU A 259 -14.65 -31.95 27.83
CA LEU A 259 -15.31 -31.92 26.52
C LEU A 259 -15.66 -30.50 26.11
N GLY A 260 -16.18 -29.69 27.05
CA GLY A 260 -16.45 -28.26 26.83
C GLY A 260 -15.20 -27.48 26.45
N LEU A 261 -14.11 -27.64 27.22
CA LEU A 261 -12.83 -26.99 26.93
C LEU A 261 -12.29 -27.36 25.54
N MET A 262 -12.31 -28.65 25.17
CA MET A 262 -11.83 -29.10 23.85
C MET A 262 -12.70 -28.56 22.71
N ARG A 263 -14.02 -28.41 22.93
CA ARG A 263 -14.91 -27.77 21.97
C ARG A 263 -14.53 -26.30 21.78
N ASP A 264 -14.31 -25.58 22.87
CA ASP A 264 -13.91 -24.16 22.82
C ASP A 264 -12.56 -23.97 22.10
N VAL A 265 -11.60 -24.88 22.31
CA VAL A 265 -10.32 -24.89 21.55
C VAL A 265 -10.58 -25.06 20.06
N SER A 266 -11.40 -26.06 19.69
CA SER A 266 -11.69 -26.33 18.29
C SER A 266 -12.38 -25.14 17.61
N ASP A 267 -13.32 -24.50 18.30
CA ASP A 267 -14.02 -23.32 17.78
C ASP A 267 -13.10 -22.11 17.68
N GLY A 268 -12.13 -22.00 18.60
CA GLY A 268 -11.05 -21.02 18.52
C GLY A 268 -10.24 -21.17 17.23
N TYR A 269 -9.78 -22.38 16.91
CA TYR A 269 -9.03 -22.62 15.67
C TYR A 269 -9.85 -22.41 14.40
N ASP A 270 -11.13 -22.78 14.40
CA ASP A 270 -12.03 -22.52 13.28
C ASP A 270 -12.23 -21.01 13.04
N ARG A 271 -12.51 -20.25 14.12
CA ARG A 271 -12.64 -18.78 14.06
C ARG A 271 -11.35 -18.07 13.62
N ALA A 272 -10.20 -18.55 14.10
CA ALA A 272 -8.89 -18.01 13.76
C ALA A 272 -8.38 -18.48 12.38
N THR A 273 -9.13 -19.31 11.65
CA THR A 273 -8.74 -19.90 10.35
C THR A 273 -7.43 -20.70 10.39
N GLN A 274 -7.11 -21.29 11.55
CA GLN A 274 -5.89 -22.08 11.76
C GLN A 274 -6.11 -23.56 11.39
N HIS A 275 -6.38 -23.79 10.11
CA HIS A 275 -6.87 -25.09 9.61
C HIS A 275 -5.91 -26.26 9.85
N GLU A 276 -4.59 -26.07 9.72
CA GLU A 276 -3.61 -27.14 9.98
C GLU A 276 -3.59 -27.56 11.46
N LEU A 277 -3.62 -26.60 12.38
CA LEU A 277 -3.66 -26.85 13.82
C LEU A 277 -4.97 -27.51 14.23
N GLN A 278 -6.10 -27.07 13.66
CA GLN A 278 -7.42 -27.67 13.89
C GLN A 278 -7.43 -29.17 13.54
N VAL A 279 -6.80 -29.56 12.43
CA VAL A 279 -6.76 -30.96 12.01
C VAL A 279 -5.97 -31.82 13.00
N THR A 280 -4.77 -31.40 13.38
CA THR A 280 -3.95 -32.15 14.37
C THR A 280 -4.60 -32.17 15.75
N PHE A 281 -5.24 -31.07 16.15
CA PHE A 281 -5.98 -30.98 17.40
C PHE A 281 -7.18 -31.92 17.44
N ALA A 282 -8.00 -31.94 16.37
CA ALA A 282 -9.21 -32.74 16.29
C ALA A 282 -8.92 -34.24 16.46
N GLU A 283 -7.85 -34.75 15.85
CA GLU A 283 -7.44 -36.15 16.00
C GLU A 283 -7.15 -36.50 17.46
N GLU A 284 -6.48 -35.61 18.19
CA GLU A 284 -6.19 -35.82 19.60
C GLU A 284 -7.43 -35.69 20.50
N ALA A 285 -8.26 -34.69 20.22
CA ALA A 285 -9.50 -34.45 20.95
C ALA A 285 -10.46 -35.66 20.85
N ILE A 286 -10.53 -36.30 19.67
CA ILE A 286 -11.29 -37.55 19.46
C ILE A 286 -10.69 -38.69 20.29
N ARG A 287 -9.35 -38.87 20.28
CA ARG A 287 -8.69 -39.90 21.11
C ARG A 287 -8.97 -39.73 22.60
N ILE A 288 -9.00 -38.50 23.10
CA ILE A 288 -9.37 -38.20 24.50
C ILE A 288 -10.85 -38.52 24.72
N GLY A 289 -11.74 -38.10 23.82
CA GLY A 289 -13.17 -38.39 23.88
C GLY A 289 -13.49 -39.89 23.93
N ASP A 290 -12.84 -40.69 23.07
CA ASP A 290 -12.97 -42.16 23.05
C ASP A 290 -12.58 -42.78 24.40
N ALA A 291 -11.49 -42.29 25.01
CA ALA A 291 -11.06 -42.79 26.31
C ALA A 291 -12.05 -42.45 27.43
N LEU A 292 -12.69 -41.28 27.38
CA LEU A 292 -13.71 -40.87 28.35
C LEU A 292 -15.01 -41.67 28.19
N GLU A 293 -15.39 -42.03 26.96
CA GLU A 293 -16.59 -42.83 26.67
C GLU A 293 -16.58 -44.18 27.39
N THR A 294 -15.41 -44.83 27.47
CA THR A 294 -15.26 -46.14 28.15
C THR A 294 -15.51 -46.10 29.66
N SER A 295 -15.67 -44.91 30.25
CA SER A 295 -15.78 -44.69 31.70
C SER A 295 -17.13 -44.11 32.17
N GLY A 296 -18.07 -43.80 31.26
CA GLY A 296 -19.31 -43.07 31.56
C GLY A 296 -20.60 -43.92 31.61
N ASP A 297 -21.69 -43.29 32.08
CA ASP A 297 -23.05 -43.83 31.95
C ASP A 297 -23.66 -43.51 30.55
N GLY A 298 -24.85 -44.05 30.24
CA GLY A 298 -25.52 -43.85 28.95
C GLY A 298 -25.79 -42.39 28.55
N SER A 299 -26.10 -41.50 29.50
CA SER A 299 -26.31 -40.06 29.25
C SER A 299 -25.02 -39.31 28.93
N PHE A 300 -23.87 -39.77 29.46
CA PHE A 300 -22.56 -39.23 29.12
C PHE A 300 -22.10 -39.68 27.72
N SER A 301 -22.48 -40.89 27.30
CA SER A 301 -22.21 -41.39 25.94
C SER A 301 -22.84 -40.48 24.87
N ASP A 302 -24.08 -40.02 25.06
CA ASP A 302 -24.74 -39.08 24.14
C ASP A 302 -23.99 -37.74 24.04
N LEU A 303 -23.44 -37.24 25.16
CA LEU A 303 -22.63 -36.03 25.19
C LEU A 303 -21.32 -36.21 24.40
N VAL A 304 -20.68 -37.37 24.50
CA VAL A 304 -19.47 -37.71 23.73
C VAL A 304 -19.78 -37.82 22.24
N ILE A 305 -20.91 -38.41 21.85
CA ILE A 305 -21.33 -38.49 20.43
C ILE A 305 -21.56 -37.09 19.86
N SER A 306 -22.28 -36.22 20.58
CA SER A 306 -22.48 -34.82 20.20
C SER A 306 -21.15 -34.07 20.08
N PHE A 307 -20.23 -34.29 21.02
CA PHE A 307 -18.88 -33.72 20.96
C PHE A 307 -18.10 -34.20 19.73
N LYS A 308 -18.06 -35.51 19.45
CA LYS A 308 -17.37 -36.08 18.28
C LYS A 308 -17.92 -35.52 16.97
N GLN A 309 -19.24 -35.41 16.85
CA GLN A 309 -19.86 -34.81 15.67
C GLN A 309 -19.37 -33.38 15.46
N HIS A 310 -19.36 -32.55 16.50
CA HIS A 310 -18.90 -31.16 16.43
C HIS A 310 -17.43 -31.05 15.97
N ILE A 311 -16.55 -31.82 16.60
CA ILE A 311 -15.10 -31.83 16.27
C ILE A 311 -14.86 -32.32 14.84
N LEU A 312 -15.57 -33.36 14.40
CA LEU A 312 -15.45 -33.88 13.04
C LEU A 312 -15.97 -32.89 11.98
N VAL A 313 -17.03 -32.14 12.26
CA VAL A 313 -17.52 -31.10 11.33
C VAL A 313 -16.51 -29.96 11.20
N ASN A 314 -15.94 -29.48 12.31
CA ASN A 314 -14.87 -28.46 12.27
C ASN A 314 -13.61 -28.98 11.56
N MET A 315 -13.23 -30.24 11.80
CA MET A 315 -12.12 -30.90 11.08
C MET A 315 -12.42 -30.99 9.58
N LEU A 316 -13.64 -31.37 9.19
CA LEU A 316 -14.04 -31.45 7.80
C LEU A 316 -13.96 -30.07 7.12
N ARG A 317 -14.45 -29.01 7.79
CA ARG A 317 -14.35 -27.62 7.28
C ARG A 317 -12.90 -27.20 7.04
N ALA A 318 -12.01 -27.53 7.97
CA ALA A 318 -10.58 -27.29 7.82
C ALA A 318 -9.97 -28.09 6.65
N LEU A 319 -10.27 -29.39 6.53
CA LEU A 319 -9.80 -30.23 5.43
C LEU A 319 -10.32 -29.76 4.06
N CYS A 320 -11.59 -29.35 3.98
CA CYS A 320 -12.15 -28.76 2.77
C CYS A 320 -11.43 -27.49 2.36
N THR A 321 -11.03 -26.64 3.32
CA THR A 321 -10.29 -25.40 3.06
C THR A 321 -8.85 -25.67 2.63
N LEU A 322 -8.21 -26.69 3.21
CA LEU A 322 -6.88 -27.16 2.81
C LEU A 322 -6.88 -27.92 1.47
N GLY A 323 -8.05 -28.37 1.00
CA GLY A 323 -8.20 -29.15 -0.24
C GLY A 323 -7.79 -30.63 -0.12
N ASP A 324 -7.65 -31.17 1.10
CA ASP A 324 -7.23 -32.56 1.33
C ASP A 324 -8.41 -33.52 1.15
N LEU A 325 -8.55 -34.04 -0.08
CA LEU A 325 -9.68 -34.86 -0.48
C LEU A 325 -9.74 -36.21 0.24
N GLU A 326 -8.61 -36.89 0.42
CA GLU A 326 -8.58 -38.26 0.96
C GLU A 326 -8.97 -38.29 2.43
N ARG A 327 -8.44 -37.33 3.21
CA ARG A 327 -8.78 -37.21 4.63
C ARG A 327 -10.18 -36.67 4.82
N ALA A 328 -10.66 -35.76 3.96
CA ALA A 328 -12.03 -35.29 3.99
C ALA A 328 -13.04 -36.40 3.70
N ASP A 329 -12.78 -37.27 2.70
CA ASP A 329 -13.61 -38.45 2.41
C ASP A 329 -13.71 -39.36 3.64
N THR A 330 -12.59 -39.59 4.32
CA THR A 330 -12.54 -40.42 5.53
C THR A 330 -13.31 -39.76 6.69
N CYS A 331 -13.09 -38.46 6.91
CA CYS A 331 -13.79 -37.69 7.94
C CYS A 331 -15.31 -37.67 7.72
N TYR A 332 -15.75 -37.45 6.49
CA TYR A 332 -17.17 -37.46 6.10
C TYR A 332 -17.86 -38.79 6.43
N GLN A 333 -17.20 -39.93 6.23
CA GLN A 333 -17.76 -41.24 6.58
C GLN A 333 -17.85 -41.48 8.09
N LEU A 334 -17.02 -40.81 8.88
CA LEU A 334 -17.01 -40.92 10.34
C LEU A 334 -18.03 -40.01 11.02
N ILE A 335 -18.56 -38.99 10.32
CA ILE A 335 -19.58 -38.08 10.87
C ILE A 335 -20.91 -38.85 11.02
N PRO A 336 -21.48 -38.95 12.24
CA PRO A 336 -22.74 -39.67 12.46
C PRO A 336 -23.92 -39.10 11.66
N ALA A 337 -23.98 -37.77 11.52
CA ALA A 337 -25.00 -37.05 10.76
C ALA A 337 -24.47 -36.55 9.40
N ASN A 338 -23.78 -37.41 8.63
CA ASN A 338 -23.16 -37.01 7.36
C ASN A 338 -24.15 -36.55 6.27
N ARG A 339 -25.46 -36.73 6.48
CA ARG A 339 -26.52 -36.23 5.60
C ARG A 339 -26.99 -34.81 5.93
N ASP A 340 -26.42 -34.19 6.96
CA ASP A 340 -26.70 -32.80 7.27
C ASP A 340 -26.35 -31.90 6.06
N THR A 341 -27.20 -30.91 5.81
CA THR A 341 -27.11 -29.95 4.72
C THR A 341 -25.75 -29.25 4.67
N GLU A 342 -25.21 -28.84 5.82
CA GLU A 342 -23.90 -28.18 5.91
C GLU A 342 -22.77 -29.11 5.46
N VAL A 343 -22.77 -30.35 5.95
CA VAL A 343 -21.76 -31.36 5.65
C VAL A 343 -21.78 -31.73 4.17
N LEU A 344 -22.97 -31.91 3.59
CA LEU A 344 -23.15 -32.19 2.18
C LEU A 344 -22.65 -31.02 1.32
N LEU A 345 -22.92 -29.77 1.68
CA LEU A 345 -22.44 -28.60 0.97
C LEU A 345 -20.92 -28.47 0.97
N LEU A 346 -20.27 -28.72 2.12
CA LEU A 346 -18.81 -28.72 2.24
C LEU A 346 -18.18 -29.75 1.28
N MET A 347 -18.70 -30.97 1.27
CA MET A 347 -18.20 -32.04 0.39
C MET A 347 -18.50 -31.79 -1.08
N VAL A 348 -19.69 -31.25 -1.42
CA VAL A 348 -20.01 -30.86 -2.80
C VAL A 348 -19.00 -29.84 -3.31
N ARG A 349 -18.69 -28.81 -2.51
CA ARG A 349 -17.68 -27.80 -2.87
C ARG A 349 -16.31 -28.45 -3.10
N LEU A 350 -15.83 -29.24 -2.15
CA LEU A 350 -14.54 -29.91 -2.25
C LEU A 350 -14.43 -30.80 -3.49
N TYR A 351 -15.48 -31.58 -3.80
CA TYR A 351 -15.51 -32.42 -5.00
C TYR A 351 -15.54 -31.60 -6.29
N VAL A 352 -16.27 -30.48 -6.32
CA VAL A 352 -16.30 -29.57 -7.48
C VAL A 352 -14.92 -28.96 -7.70
N ASP A 353 -14.28 -28.45 -6.65
CA ASP A 353 -12.94 -27.84 -6.72
C ASP A 353 -11.88 -28.85 -7.19
N ASN A 354 -12.02 -30.12 -6.79
CA ASN A 354 -11.18 -31.25 -7.23
C ASN A 354 -11.64 -31.93 -8.53
N LYS A 355 -12.62 -31.35 -9.25
CA LYS A 355 -13.16 -31.87 -10.53
C LYS A 355 -13.78 -33.27 -10.47
N GLN A 356 -14.17 -33.74 -9.28
CA GLN A 356 -14.86 -35.02 -9.03
C GLN A 356 -16.38 -34.86 -9.20
N TYR A 357 -16.82 -34.45 -10.39
CA TYR A 357 -18.21 -34.04 -10.63
C TYR A 357 -19.27 -35.12 -10.45
N GLU A 358 -18.93 -36.39 -10.67
CA GLU A 358 -19.87 -37.52 -10.45
C GLU A 358 -20.18 -37.70 -8.95
N LYS A 359 -19.15 -37.62 -8.10
CA LYS A 359 -19.33 -37.67 -6.64
C LYS A 359 -20.10 -36.45 -6.14
N ALA A 360 -19.77 -35.25 -6.63
CA ALA A 360 -20.50 -34.03 -6.32
C ALA A 360 -21.97 -34.12 -6.72
N HIS A 361 -22.26 -34.67 -7.91
CA HIS A 361 -23.63 -34.87 -8.37
C HIS A 361 -24.41 -35.81 -7.45
N HIS A 362 -23.81 -36.93 -7.03
CA HIS A 362 -24.45 -37.85 -6.11
C HIS A 362 -24.80 -37.18 -4.76
N LEU A 363 -23.88 -36.41 -4.19
CA LEU A 363 -24.14 -35.68 -2.94
C LEU A 363 -25.20 -34.58 -3.08
N LEU A 364 -25.28 -33.92 -4.24
CA LEU A 364 -26.34 -32.95 -4.51
C LEU A 364 -27.73 -33.59 -4.53
N LEU A 365 -27.85 -34.79 -5.11
CA LEU A 365 -29.13 -35.52 -5.07
C LEU A 365 -29.53 -35.87 -3.64
N LEU A 366 -28.58 -36.17 -2.76
CA LEU A 366 -28.83 -36.37 -1.33
C LEU A 366 -29.22 -35.07 -0.62
N LEU A 367 -28.61 -33.95 -1.01
CA LEU A 367 -28.92 -32.62 -0.47
C LEU A 367 -30.36 -32.22 -0.83
N PHE A 368 -30.79 -32.48 -2.07
CA PHE A 368 -32.15 -32.15 -2.51
C PHE A 368 -33.22 -32.91 -1.70
N GLN A 369 -32.88 -34.09 -1.18
CA GLN A 369 -33.77 -34.88 -0.31
C GLN A 369 -33.90 -34.34 1.12
N GLN A 370 -33.07 -33.36 1.55
CA GLN A 370 -33.11 -32.81 2.92
C GLN A 370 -34.16 -31.70 3.11
N TYR A 371 -35.00 -31.42 2.11
CA TYR A 371 -36.07 -30.40 2.15
C TYR A 371 -35.60 -28.96 2.49
N SER A 372 -34.33 -28.64 2.23
CA SER A 372 -33.81 -27.26 2.29
C SER A 372 -33.63 -26.71 0.88
N LEU A 373 -34.58 -25.90 0.41
CA LEU A 373 -34.53 -25.26 -0.91
C LEU A 373 -33.31 -24.32 -1.02
N TYR A 374 -33.02 -23.56 0.03
CA TYR A 374 -31.91 -22.59 0.01
C TYR A 374 -30.56 -23.30 -0.16
N ASP A 375 -30.28 -24.33 0.65
CA ASP A 375 -29.02 -25.06 0.56
C ASP A 375 -28.91 -25.82 -0.75
N SER A 376 -30.03 -26.38 -1.23
CA SER A 376 -30.11 -27.02 -2.55
C SER A 376 -29.76 -26.06 -3.69
N LEU A 377 -30.25 -24.81 -3.64
CA LEU A 377 -29.89 -23.75 -4.60
C LEU A 377 -28.40 -23.38 -4.52
N VAL A 378 -27.85 -23.28 -3.32
CA VAL A 378 -26.41 -23.01 -3.10
C VAL A 378 -25.57 -24.14 -3.68
N GLY A 379 -25.92 -25.39 -3.41
CA GLY A 379 -25.25 -26.57 -3.96
C GLY A 379 -25.33 -26.62 -5.49
N ALA A 380 -26.51 -26.40 -6.05
CA ALA A 380 -26.72 -26.34 -7.51
C ALA A 380 -25.87 -25.24 -8.16
N ARG A 381 -25.73 -24.08 -7.52
CA ARG A 381 -24.85 -23.00 -7.98
C ARG A 381 -23.39 -23.41 -7.98
N ILE A 382 -22.88 -23.96 -6.87
CA ILE A 382 -21.49 -24.42 -6.75
C ILE A 382 -21.17 -25.40 -7.88
N TYR A 383 -22.07 -26.37 -8.11
CA TYR A 383 -21.93 -27.34 -9.18
C TYR A 383 -21.93 -26.72 -10.58
N ALA A 384 -22.91 -25.85 -10.87
CA ALA A 384 -23.01 -25.19 -12.16
C ALA A 384 -21.79 -24.29 -12.43
N GLN A 385 -21.30 -23.57 -11.40
CA GLN A 385 -20.11 -22.75 -11.46
C GLN A 385 -18.84 -23.56 -11.74
N GLY A 386 -18.69 -24.75 -11.13
CA GLY A 386 -17.59 -25.67 -11.43
C GLY A 386 -17.53 -26.09 -12.91
N PHE A 387 -18.69 -26.14 -13.56
CA PHE A 387 -18.82 -26.38 -15.00
C PHE A 387 -18.81 -25.11 -15.86
N SER A 388 -18.44 -23.95 -15.29
CA SER A 388 -18.51 -22.63 -15.92
C SER A 388 -19.87 -22.35 -16.56
N TYR A 389 -20.95 -22.81 -15.91
CA TYR A 389 -22.32 -22.72 -16.39
C TYR A 389 -22.52 -23.29 -17.82
N SER A 390 -21.76 -24.33 -18.18
CA SER A 390 -21.98 -25.07 -19.42
C SER A 390 -23.36 -25.75 -19.43
N GLY A 391 -23.82 -26.18 -20.62
CA GLY A 391 -25.09 -26.88 -20.76
C GLY A 391 -25.20 -28.16 -19.93
N LYS A 392 -24.06 -28.81 -19.58
CA LYS A 392 -24.05 -29.96 -18.67
C LYS A 392 -24.25 -29.53 -17.21
N GLY A 393 -23.55 -28.47 -16.77
CA GLY A 393 -23.70 -27.91 -15.43
C GLY A 393 -25.12 -27.41 -15.17
N ASN A 394 -25.71 -26.69 -16.13
CA ASN A 394 -27.05 -26.09 -15.95
C ASN A 394 -28.19 -27.12 -15.88
N ARG A 395 -27.99 -28.37 -16.32
CA ARG A 395 -28.99 -29.44 -16.17
C ARG A 395 -29.32 -29.73 -14.70
N ILE A 396 -28.42 -29.38 -13.77
CA ILE A 396 -28.69 -29.58 -12.34
C ILE A 396 -29.90 -28.77 -11.86
N TYR A 397 -30.14 -27.59 -12.44
CA TYR A 397 -31.31 -26.78 -12.10
C TYR A 397 -32.61 -27.41 -12.59
N GLN A 398 -32.59 -28.15 -13.72
CA GLN A 398 -33.76 -28.92 -14.16
C GLN A 398 -34.07 -30.07 -13.20
N VAL A 399 -33.03 -30.73 -12.68
CA VAL A 399 -33.19 -31.76 -11.65
C VAL A 399 -33.73 -31.16 -10.34
N LEU A 400 -33.27 -29.96 -9.98
CA LEU A 400 -33.76 -29.24 -8.82
C LEU A 400 -35.24 -28.83 -8.96
N THR A 401 -35.64 -28.30 -10.12
CA THR A 401 -37.05 -28.01 -10.45
C THR A 401 -37.93 -29.24 -10.31
N ASN A 402 -37.51 -30.39 -10.86
CA ASN A 402 -38.28 -31.64 -10.73
C ASN A 402 -38.41 -32.13 -9.28
N ASN A 403 -37.50 -31.71 -8.39
CA ASN A 403 -37.54 -32.07 -6.97
C ASN A 403 -38.41 -31.10 -6.14
N TYR A 404 -38.46 -29.83 -6.55
CA TYR A 404 -39.22 -28.77 -5.90
C TYR A 404 -40.25 -28.16 -6.88
N GLU A 405 -41.33 -28.89 -7.17
CA GLU A 405 -42.33 -28.55 -8.20
C GLU A 405 -42.96 -27.15 -8.02
N ASP A 406 -43.09 -26.65 -6.78
CA ASP A 406 -43.65 -25.33 -6.48
C ASP A 406 -42.60 -24.19 -6.43
N ALA A 407 -41.31 -24.48 -6.62
CA ALA A 407 -40.22 -23.53 -6.43
C ALA A 407 -39.67 -22.92 -7.74
N ASP A 408 -40.31 -23.17 -8.88
CA ASP A 408 -39.84 -22.75 -10.21
C ASP A 408 -39.52 -21.26 -10.32
N PHE A 409 -40.33 -20.41 -9.67
CA PHE A 409 -40.09 -18.97 -9.66
C PHE A 409 -38.73 -18.63 -9.01
N VAL A 410 -38.45 -19.21 -7.84
CA VAL A 410 -37.23 -18.95 -7.06
C VAL A 410 -36.01 -19.53 -7.76
N ILE A 411 -36.14 -20.72 -8.35
CA ILE A 411 -35.05 -21.37 -9.12
C ILE A 411 -34.68 -20.52 -10.34
N ASN A 412 -35.66 -20.06 -11.12
CA ASN A 412 -35.40 -19.22 -12.30
C ASN A 412 -34.79 -17.87 -11.93
N LEU A 413 -35.27 -17.25 -10.85
CA LEU A 413 -34.70 -16.01 -10.31
C LEU A 413 -33.24 -16.20 -9.91
N GLU A 414 -32.93 -17.28 -9.21
CA GLU A 414 -31.56 -17.64 -8.80
C GLU A 414 -30.65 -17.88 -10.01
N MET A 415 -31.13 -18.63 -11.01
CA MET A 415 -30.40 -18.87 -12.27
C MET A 415 -30.09 -17.56 -13.01
N ALA A 416 -31.08 -16.67 -13.14
CA ALA A 416 -30.91 -15.38 -13.80
C ALA A 416 -29.91 -14.49 -13.05
N CYS A 417 -29.94 -14.46 -11.72
CA CYS A 417 -28.93 -13.76 -10.92
C CYS A 417 -27.51 -14.31 -11.17
N ASN A 418 -27.37 -15.63 -11.29
CA ASN A 418 -26.07 -16.25 -11.55
C ASN A 418 -25.57 -15.93 -12.97
N PHE A 419 -26.44 -15.98 -13.97
CA PHE A 419 -26.09 -15.64 -15.36
C PHE A 419 -25.83 -14.14 -15.59
N ALA A 420 -26.36 -13.25 -14.75
CA ALA A 420 -26.08 -11.81 -14.81
C ALA A 420 -24.57 -11.48 -14.70
N SER A 421 -23.82 -12.33 -14.00
CA SER A 421 -22.35 -12.18 -13.86
C SER A 421 -21.55 -12.64 -15.09
N LEU A 422 -22.15 -13.40 -16.01
CA LEU A 422 -21.48 -13.97 -17.18
C LEU A 422 -21.64 -13.06 -18.39
N GLU A 423 -20.54 -12.67 -19.04
CA GLU A 423 -20.57 -11.70 -20.14
C GLU A 423 -21.42 -12.15 -21.34
N ASP A 424 -21.37 -13.43 -21.69
CA ASP A 424 -22.10 -14.02 -22.82
C ASP A 424 -23.61 -14.16 -22.57
N LYS A 425 -24.03 -14.25 -21.31
CA LYS A 425 -25.45 -14.47 -20.92
C LYS A 425 -26.08 -13.30 -20.20
N ARG A 426 -25.33 -12.25 -19.88
CA ARG A 426 -25.80 -11.11 -19.09
C ARG A 426 -27.06 -10.47 -19.66
N CYS A 427 -27.10 -10.27 -20.98
CA CYS A 427 -28.26 -9.68 -21.64
C CYS A 427 -29.51 -10.54 -21.50
N GLU A 428 -29.40 -11.86 -21.73
CA GLU A 428 -30.52 -12.81 -21.56
C GLU A 428 -30.98 -12.87 -20.10
N ALA A 429 -30.02 -12.83 -19.16
CA ALA A 429 -30.30 -12.78 -17.73
C ALA A 429 -31.06 -11.52 -17.33
N MET A 430 -30.69 -10.35 -17.86
CA MET A 430 -31.40 -9.09 -17.60
C MET A 430 -32.81 -9.10 -18.19
N ASP A 431 -32.98 -9.65 -19.40
CA ASP A 431 -34.29 -9.80 -20.03
C ASP A 431 -35.21 -10.71 -19.17
N GLU A 432 -34.65 -11.78 -18.59
CA GLU A 432 -35.37 -12.68 -17.69
C GLU A 432 -35.67 -12.04 -16.31
N LEU A 433 -34.72 -11.33 -15.70
CA LEU A 433 -34.95 -10.59 -14.46
C LEU A 433 -36.01 -9.49 -14.64
N LYS A 434 -36.02 -8.82 -15.79
CA LYS A 434 -37.06 -7.86 -16.17
C LYS A 434 -38.43 -8.52 -16.27
N ARG A 435 -38.51 -9.72 -16.85
CA ARG A 435 -39.75 -10.51 -16.96
C ARG A 435 -40.29 -10.92 -15.59
N LEU A 436 -39.40 -11.30 -14.67
CA LEU A 436 -39.75 -11.75 -13.31
C LEU A 436 -40.04 -10.59 -12.34
N GLY A 437 -39.49 -9.40 -12.59
CA GLY A 437 -39.57 -8.23 -11.71
C GLY A 437 -40.98 -7.83 -11.24
N PRO A 438 -42.00 -7.74 -12.13
CA PRO A 438 -43.35 -7.40 -11.71
C PRO A 438 -43.97 -8.39 -10.70
N ALA A 439 -43.70 -9.69 -10.87
CA ALA A 439 -44.16 -10.72 -9.95
C ALA A 439 -43.44 -10.62 -8.59
N LEU A 440 -42.12 -10.36 -8.61
CA LEU A 440 -41.32 -10.14 -7.41
C LEU A 440 -41.83 -8.94 -6.59
N LEU A 441 -42.17 -7.83 -7.26
CA LEU A 441 -42.74 -6.63 -6.62
C LEU A 441 -44.15 -6.86 -6.07
N ALA A 442 -44.97 -7.67 -6.73
CA ALA A 442 -46.29 -8.03 -6.22
C ALA A 442 -46.16 -8.84 -4.92
N MET A 443 -45.24 -9.81 -4.90
CA MET A 443 -44.93 -10.63 -3.72
C MET A 443 -44.37 -9.79 -2.55
N GLU A 444 -43.52 -8.80 -2.83
CA GLU A 444 -42.99 -7.86 -1.83
C GLU A 444 -44.09 -6.96 -1.23
N ARG A 445 -45.06 -6.52 -2.03
CA ARG A 445 -46.16 -5.64 -1.60
C ARG A 445 -47.26 -6.36 -0.84
N GLU A 446 -47.52 -7.61 -1.19
CA GLU A 446 -48.56 -8.44 -0.56
C GLU A 446 -48.08 -9.12 0.74
N GLU A 447 -46.86 -8.81 1.22
CA GLU A 447 -46.19 -9.49 2.35
C GLU A 447 -46.24 -11.02 2.23
N GLN A 448 -46.26 -11.54 1.00
CA GLN A 448 -46.19 -12.97 0.77
C GLN A 448 -44.82 -13.47 1.27
N ALA A 449 -44.78 -14.73 1.75
CA ALA A 449 -43.62 -15.36 2.38
C ALA A 449 -42.45 -15.65 1.42
N ILE A 450 -42.04 -14.67 0.61
CA ILE A 450 -40.75 -14.69 -0.06
C ILE A 450 -39.70 -14.15 0.90
N ASP A 451 -38.64 -14.93 1.06
CA ASP A 451 -37.48 -14.53 1.83
C ASP A 451 -36.85 -13.26 1.22
N SER A 452 -36.73 -12.21 2.03
CA SER A 452 -36.18 -10.89 1.64
C SER A 452 -34.77 -10.99 1.06
N ARG A 453 -34.04 -12.08 1.35
CA ARG A 453 -32.74 -12.40 0.75
C ARG A 453 -32.79 -12.50 -0.78
N TYR A 454 -33.86 -13.03 -1.37
CA TYR A 454 -33.96 -13.15 -2.84
C TYR A 454 -34.15 -11.79 -3.51
N ILE A 455 -34.96 -10.90 -2.92
CA ILE A 455 -35.17 -9.54 -3.42
C ILE A 455 -33.87 -8.76 -3.37
N ARG A 456 -33.15 -8.82 -2.24
CA ARG A 456 -31.84 -8.16 -2.08
C ARG A 456 -30.85 -8.68 -3.11
N ARG A 457 -30.83 -9.99 -3.35
CA ARG A 457 -29.95 -10.62 -4.33
C ARG A 457 -30.20 -10.10 -5.75
N VAL A 458 -31.46 -10.09 -6.20
CA VAL A 458 -31.80 -9.61 -7.56
C VAL A 458 -31.33 -8.17 -7.76
N ARG A 459 -31.63 -7.29 -6.80
CA ARG A 459 -31.20 -5.88 -6.85
C ARG A 459 -29.67 -5.75 -6.89
N GLN A 460 -28.96 -6.52 -6.06
CA GLN A 460 -27.51 -6.55 -6.04
C GLN A 460 -26.93 -7.04 -7.38
N SER A 461 -27.44 -8.14 -7.94
CA SER A 461 -26.95 -8.70 -9.21
C SER A 461 -27.16 -7.73 -10.38
N ILE A 462 -28.29 -7.02 -10.44
CA ILE A 462 -28.53 -5.99 -11.47
C ILE A 462 -27.60 -4.79 -11.27
N PHE A 463 -27.41 -4.34 -10.04
CA PHE A 463 -26.52 -3.22 -9.73
C PHE A 463 -25.06 -3.55 -10.07
N ASP A 464 -24.56 -4.73 -9.67
CA ASP A 464 -23.20 -5.18 -9.97
C ASP A 464 -22.98 -5.29 -11.49
N ALA A 465 -23.94 -5.85 -12.22
CA ALA A 465 -23.88 -5.96 -13.68
C ALA A 465 -23.90 -4.57 -14.37
N LEU A 466 -24.69 -3.63 -13.85
CA LEU A 466 -24.71 -2.25 -14.32
C LEU A 466 -23.37 -1.56 -14.07
N GLN A 467 -22.81 -1.68 -12.86
CA GLN A 467 -21.53 -1.07 -12.51
C GLN A 467 -20.39 -1.63 -13.34
N TYR A 468 -20.37 -2.96 -13.56
CA TYR A 468 -19.42 -3.59 -14.46
C TYR A 468 -19.53 -3.02 -15.89
N ALA A 469 -20.74 -2.92 -16.43
CA ALA A 469 -20.98 -2.40 -17.77
C ALA A 469 -20.58 -0.92 -17.90
N LEU A 470 -20.83 -0.10 -16.87
CA LEU A 470 -20.40 1.30 -16.80
C LEU A 470 -18.87 1.43 -16.83
N ASN A 471 -18.18 0.62 -16.01
CA ASN A 471 -16.72 0.61 -15.96
C ASN A 471 -16.08 0.13 -17.28
N ALA A 472 -16.75 -0.80 -17.98
CA ALA A 472 -16.32 -1.32 -19.28
C ALA A 472 -16.78 -0.46 -20.47
N ASN A 473 -17.48 0.66 -20.25
CA ASN A 473 -18.10 1.50 -21.30
C ASN A 473 -19.02 0.71 -22.27
N GLN A 474 -19.67 -0.35 -21.79
CA GLN A 474 -20.62 -1.16 -22.57
C GLN A 474 -22.03 -0.56 -22.49
N HIS A 475 -22.28 0.53 -23.22
CA HIS A 475 -23.52 1.32 -23.09
C HIS A 475 -24.81 0.55 -23.44
N GLU A 476 -24.78 -0.38 -24.40
CA GLU A 476 -25.94 -1.22 -24.74
C GLU A 476 -26.30 -2.18 -23.59
N VAL A 477 -25.28 -2.71 -22.91
CA VAL A 477 -25.47 -3.57 -21.72
C VAL A 477 -25.96 -2.73 -20.54
N CYS A 478 -25.43 -1.51 -20.35
CA CYS A 478 -25.91 -0.57 -19.33
C CYS A 478 -27.41 -0.29 -19.50
N PHE A 479 -27.85 -0.07 -20.74
CA PHE A 479 -29.27 0.13 -21.07
C PHE A 479 -30.11 -1.07 -20.58
N LYS A 480 -29.72 -2.29 -20.93
CA LYS A 480 -30.45 -3.51 -20.52
C LYS A 480 -30.47 -3.73 -19.00
N CYS A 481 -29.33 -3.53 -18.33
CA CYS A 481 -29.24 -3.65 -16.88
C CYS A 481 -30.14 -2.62 -16.18
N ALA A 482 -30.12 -1.37 -16.64
CA ALA A 482 -30.95 -0.32 -16.05
C ALA A 482 -32.45 -0.53 -16.32
N ASP A 483 -32.82 -1.02 -17.49
CA ASP A 483 -34.21 -1.38 -17.83
C ASP A 483 -34.74 -2.54 -16.93
N ALA A 484 -33.92 -3.57 -16.69
CA ALA A 484 -34.23 -4.60 -15.69
C ALA A 484 -34.34 -4.01 -14.28
N GLY A 485 -33.44 -3.10 -13.91
CA GLY A 485 -33.45 -2.35 -12.65
C GLY A 485 -34.77 -1.62 -12.39
N ILE A 486 -35.32 -0.93 -13.40
CA ILE A 486 -36.62 -0.25 -13.30
C ILE A 486 -37.74 -1.25 -12.97
N ALA A 487 -37.72 -2.43 -13.58
CA ALA A 487 -38.76 -3.45 -13.40
C ALA A 487 -38.76 -4.11 -12.00
N VAL A 488 -37.62 -4.12 -11.30
CA VAL A 488 -37.47 -4.72 -9.96
C VAL A 488 -37.45 -3.69 -8.82
N SER A 489 -37.41 -2.41 -9.15
CA SER A 489 -37.32 -1.31 -8.17
C SER A 489 -38.70 -1.03 -7.56
N SER A 490 -38.76 -0.97 -6.23
CA SER A 490 -39.99 -0.67 -5.50
C SER A 490 -40.20 0.83 -5.28
N THR A 491 -39.12 1.60 -5.15
CA THR A 491 -39.16 3.05 -4.87
C THR A 491 -39.09 3.90 -6.15
N ALA A 492 -39.63 5.12 -6.09
CA ALA A 492 -39.52 6.08 -7.20
C ALA A 492 -38.08 6.58 -7.39
N GLN A 493 -37.31 6.69 -6.31
CA GLN A 493 -35.91 7.13 -6.33
C GLN A 493 -35.00 6.11 -7.05
N ASP A 494 -35.14 4.82 -6.75
CA ASP A 494 -34.35 3.77 -7.42
C ASP A 494 -34.69 3.71 -8.91
N LYS A 495 -35.97 3.83 -9.26
CA LYS A 495 -36.42 3.90 -10.65
C LYS A 495 -35.81 5.10 -11.38
N ALA A 496 -35.81 6.28 -10.77
CA ALA A 496 -35.23 7.47 -11.34
C ALA A 496 -33.71 7.32 -11.56
N MET A 497 -32.99 6.70 -10.62
CA MET A 497 -31.56 6.38 -10.79
C MET A 497 -31.30 5.53 -12.04
N TYR A 498 -32.06 4.45 -12.24
CA TYR A 498 -31.93 3.63 -13.46
C TYR A 498 -32.36 4.38 -14.72
N MET A 499 -33.42 5.20 -14.69
CA MET A 499 -33.82 6.04 -15.83
C MET A 499 -32.74 7.04 -16.22
N ARG A 500 -32.03 7.64 -15.26
CA ARG A 500 -30.86 8.50 -15.52
C ARG A 500 -29.74 7.72 -16.22
N MET A 501 -29.48 6.49 -15.81
CA MET A 501 -28.48 5.63 -16.45
C MET A 501 -28.88 5.23 -17.88
N ILE A 502 -30.17 4.96 -18.14
CA ILE A 502 -30.67 4.73 -19.49
C ILE A 502 -30.45 5.98 -20.36
N SER A 503 -30.86 7.15 -19.87
CA SER A 503 -30.69 8.42 -20.58
C SER A 503 -29.23 8.66 -20.98
N ARG A 504 -28.30 8.54 -20.01
CA ARG A 504 -26.87 8.66 -20.27
C ARG A 504 -26.36 7.65 -21.29
N SER A 505 -26.78 6.39 -21.19
CA SER A 505 -26.40 5.36 -22.17
C SER A 505 -26.91 5.70 -23.57
N CYS A 506 -28.13 6.24 -23.69
CA CYS A 506 -28.70 6.70 -24.95
C CYS A 506 -27.92 7.87 -25.57
N ILE A 507 -27.39 8.81 -24.76
CA ILE A 507 -26.51 9.89 -25.27
C ILE A 507 -25.28 9.28 -25.95
N HIS A 508 -24.59 8.35 -25.27
CA HIS A 508 -23.38 7.71 -25.81
C HIS A 508 -23.66 6.80 -27.03
N LEU A 509 -24.88 6.27 -27.14
CA LEU A 509 -25.34 5.50 -28.31
C LEU A 509 -25.92 6.39 -29.42
N GLU A 510 -25.83 7.72 -29.30
CA GLU A 510 -26.38 8.72 -30.24
C GLU A 510 -27.92 8.66 -30.44
N ARG A 511 -28.64 8.07 -29.47
CA ARG A 511 -30.12 7.94 -29.43
C ARG A 511 -30.76 9.11 -28.69
N TYR A 512 -30.46 10.33 -29.11
CA TYR A 512 -30.84 11.57 -28.41
C TYR A 512 -32.34 11.74 -28.12
N PRO A 513 -33.28 11.42 -29.03
CA PRO A 513 -34.72 11.54 -28.72
C PRO A 513 -35.15 10.64 -27.56
N GLU A 514 -34.57 9.44 -27.47
CA GLU A 514 -34.86 8.51 -26.38
C GLU A 514 -34.22 8.95 -25.07
N ALA A 515 -33.01 9.51 -25.12
CA ALA A 515 -32.35 10.08 -23.96
C ALA A 515 -33.20 11.19 -23.30
N SER A 516 -33.82 12.05 -24.12
CA SER A 516 -34.70 13.13 -23.65
C SER A 516 -35.93 12.57 -22.93
N VAL A 517 -36.62 11.60 -23.53
CA VAL A 517 -37.79 10.94 -22.91
C VAL A 517 -37.42 10.29 -21.57
N TRP A 518 -36.27 9.64 -21.47
CA TRP A 518 -35.84 8.99 -20.23
C TRP A 518 -35.38 9.99 -19.16
N ALA A 519 -34.77 11.10 -19.55
CA ALA A 519 -34.40 12.17 -18.63
C ALA A 519 -35.64 12.86 -18.03
N GLU A 520 -36.65 13.16 -18.86
CA GLU A 520 -37.93 13.71 -18.40
C GLU A 520 -38.65 12.74 -17.45
N LYS A 521 -38.71 11.45 -17.80
CA LYS A 521 -39.28 10.42 -16.91
C LYS A 521 -38.54 10.30 -15.58
N ALA A 522 -37.22 10.45 -15.57
CA ALA A 522 -36.43 10.44 -14.33
C ALA A 522 -36.77 11.65 -13.45
N TYR A 523 -37.00 12.82 -14.05
CA TYR A 523 -37.40 14.03 -13.34
C TYR A 523 -38.85 13.94 -12.82
N ASP A 524 -39.77 13.41 -13.61
CA ASP A 524 -41.17 13.19 -13.19
C ASP A 524 -41.26 12.19 -12.02
N ALA A 525 -40.43 11.15 -12.02
CA ALA A 525 -40.35 10.16 -10.95
C ALA A 525 -39.66 10.70 -9.69
N GLU A 526 -38.59 11.48 -9.86
CA GLU A 526 -37.80 12.07 -8.79
C GLU A 526 -37.34 13.48 -9.21
N PRO A 527 -38.03 14.56 -8.76
CA PRO A 527 -37.68 15.94 -9.12
C PRO A 527 -36.48 16.45 -8.32
N SER A 528 -35.37 15.71 -8.37
CA SER A 528 -34.12 16.01 -7.69
C SER A 528 -33.13 16.74 -8.58
N LYS A 529 -32.10 17.29 -7.94
CA LYS A 529 -30.97 17.96 -8.59
C LYS A 529 -30.29 17.05 -9.62
N GLN A 530 -30.14 15.76 -9.30
CA GLN A 530 -29.54 14.76 -10.19
C GLN A 530 -30.35 14.52 -11.48
N SER A 531 -31.68 14.47 -11.36
CA SER A 531 -32.56 14.34 -12.53
C SER A 531 -32.53 15.60 -13.40
N LEU A 532 -32.52 16.79 -12.79
CA LEU A 532 -32.36 18.06 -13.52
C LEU A 532 -31.03 18.15 -14.26
N PHE A 533 -29.93 17.71 -13.64
CA PHE A 533 -28.62 17.63 -14.33
C PHE A 533 -28.63 16.66 -15.51
N THR A 534 -29.39 15.57 -15.41
CA THR A 534 -29.54 14.61 -16.52
C THR A 534 -30.32 15.24 -17.68
N VAL A 535 -31.41 15.96 -17.39
CA VAL A 535 -32.17 16.72 -18.40
C VAL A 535 -31.29 17.79 -19.04
N PHE A 536 -30.53 18.52 -18.23
CA PHE A 536 -29.58 19.53 -18.70
C PHE A 536 -28.53 18.93 -19.67
N GLN A 537 -27.92 17.80 -19.30
CA GLN A 537 -26.93 17.12 -20.13
C GLN A 537 -27.51 16.71 -21.49
N VAL A 538 -28.71 16.13 -21.52
CA VAL A 538 -29.36 15.74 -22.78
C VAL A 538 -29.62 16.97 -23.65
N GLU A 539 -30.14 18.06 -23.09
CA GLU A 539 -30.46 19.29 -23.84
C GLU A 539 -29.21 20.01 -24.37
N LEU A 540 -28.04 19.81 -23.75
CA LEU A 540 -26.75 20.28 -24.26
C LEU A 540 -26.30 19.49 -25.50
N ASP A 541 -26.47 18.17 -25.48
CA ASP A 541 -25.94 17.26 -26.51
C ASP A 541 -26.91 17.04 -27.70
N VAL A 542 -28.21 17.28 -27.52
CA VAL A 542 -29.18 17.33 -28.62
C VAL A 542 -28.82 18.51 -29.56
N LYS A 543 -28.61 18.23 -30.85
CA LYS A 543 -28.30 19.19 -31.94
C LYS A 543 -29.07 20.54 -31.84
N PRO A 544 -28.51 21.65 -32.37
CA PRO A 544 -28.48 23.03 -31.82
C PRO A 544 -29.79 23.83 -31.89
N GLN A 545 -30.95 23.17 -31.84
CA GLN A 545 -32.27 23.80 -31.81
C GLN A 545 -32.95 23.71 -30.43
N SER A 546 -32.27 23.23 -29.38
CA SER A 546 -32.73 23.57 -28.03
C SER A 546 -32.71 25.10 -27.94
N SER A 547 -33.88 25.71 -27.79
CA SER A 547 -33.98 27.15 -27.60
C SER A 547 -33.15 27.49 -26.38
N ASP A 548 -32.22 28.44 -26.49
CA ASP A 548 -31.38 28.86 -25.37
C ASP A 548 -32.24 29.18 -24.12
N ASP A 549 -33.50 29.57 -24.33
CA ASP A 549 -34.56 29.73 -23.31
C ASP A 549 -34.81 28.49 -22.43
N LYS A 550 -34.76 27.26 -23.00
CA LYS A 550 -34.97 26.00 -22.27
C LYS A 550 -33.77 25.65 -21.40
N LEU A 551 -32.55 25.79 -21.92
CA LEU A 551 -31.33 25.59 -21.14
C LEU A 551 -31.25 26.60 -19.99
N LEU A 552 -31.60 27.86 -20.26
CA LEU A 552 -31.67 28.90 -19.25
C LEU A 552 -32.76 28.60 -18.20
N GLN A 553 -33.91 28.07 -18.62
CA GLN A 553 -34.98 27.64 -17.72
C GLN A 553 -34.51 26.52 -16.78
N ILE A 554 -33.77 25.52 -17.29
CA ILE A 554 -33.24 24.42 -16.46
C ILE A 554 -32.18 24.94 -15.49
N ILE A 555 -31.27 25.83 -15.93
CA ILE A 555 -30.28 26.47 -15.06
C ILE A 555 -30.98 27.26 -13.95
N ASN A 556 -32.03 28.02 -14.28
CA ASN A 556 -32.80 28.77 -13.28
C ASN A 556 -33.55 27.84 -12.31
N GLN A 557 -34.04 26.69 -12.77
CA GLN A 557 -34.64 25.67 -11.89
C GLN A 557 -33.62 25.03 -10.95
N LEU A 558 -32.38 24.78 -11.42
CA LEU A 558 -31.29 24.33 -10.56
C LEU A 558 -30.93 25.38 -9.52
N ARG A 559 -30.80 26.65 -9.92
CA ARG A 559 -30.51 27.79 -9.02
C ARG A 559 -31.59 28.05 -7.98
N ALA A 560 -32.86 27.78 -8.32
CA ALA A 560 -33.98 27.99 -7.42
C ALA A 560 -34.08 26.94 -6.29
N ARG A 561 -33.19 25.94 -6.27
CA ARG A 561 -33.16 24.94 -5.20
C ARG A 561 -32.40 25.47 -3.98
N ASP A 562 -32.91 25.14 -2.79
CA ASP A 562 -32.30 25.54 -1.52
C ASP A 562 -30.90 24.93 -1.29
N ASP A 563 -30.57 23.83 -1.98
CA ASP A 563 -29.32 23.07 -1.90
C ASP A 563 -28.35 23.34 -3.08
N PHE A 564 -28.50 24.48 -3.77
CA PHE A 564 -27.61 24.87 -4.87
C PHE A 564 -26.31 25.47 -4.34
N GLU A 565 -25.20 24.75 -4.59
CA GLU A 565 -23.86 25.10 -4.11
C GLU A 565 -22.91 25.44 -5.28
N ILE A 566 -21.69 25.90 -4.95
CA ILE A 566 -20.67 26.23 -5.96
C ILE A 566 -20.30 24.99 -6.79
N GLU A 567 -20.32 23.80 -6.20
CA GLU A 567 -20.10 22.54 -6.91
C GLU A 567 -21.11 22.30 -8.04
N ASP A 568 -22.37 22.71 -7.85
CA ASP A 568 -23.42 22.56 -8.86
C ASP A 568 -23.20 23.52 -10.02
N LEU A 569 -22.81 24.76 -9.72
CA LEU A 569 -22.42 25.74 -10.71
C LEU A 569 -21.21 25.27 -11.54
N LEU A 570 -20.22 24.64 -10.89
CA LEU A 570 -19.09 24.00 -11.56
C LEU A 570 -19.51 22.80 -12.41
N ALA A 571 -20.48 22.00 -11.96
CA ALA A 571 -21.01 20.87 -12.73
C ALA A 571 -21.70 21.34 -14.03
N ILE A 572 -22.47 22.44 -13.96
CA ILE A 572 -23.05 23.10 -15.15
C ILE A 572 -21.94 23.50 -16.12
N GLY A 573 -20.90 24.18 -15.63
CA GLY A 573 -19.77 24.62 -16.44
C GLY A 573 -18.97 23.48 -17.06
N LYS A 574 -18.75 22.38 -16.32
CA LYS A 574 -18.08 21.17 -16.81
C LYS A 574 -18.87 20.50 -17.93
N LEU A 575 -20.17 20.27 -17.74
CA LEU A 575 -21.04 19.68 -18.76
C LEU A 575 -21.08 20.52 -20.03
N ALA A 576 -21.23 21.85 -19.90
CA ALA A 576 -21.24 22.76 -21.04
C ALA A 576 -19.88 22.78 -21.78
N SER A 577 -18.77 22.73 -21.04
CA SER A 577 -17.42 22.64 -21.62
C SER A 577 -17.20 21.33 -22.38
N ASP A 578 -17.66 20.21 -21.83
CA ASP A 578 -17.50 18.88 -22.43
C ASP A 578 -18.36 18.71 -23.71
N SER A 579 -19.52 19.38 -23.81
CA SER A 579 -20.33 19.44 -25.04
C SER A 579 -19.68 20.26 -26.18
N GLY A 580 -18.53 20.89 -25.92
CA GLY A 580 -17.66 21.49 -26.93
C GLY A 580 -17.92 22.97 -27.24
N PRO A 581 -17.35 23.52 -28.33
CA PRO A 581 -17.29 24.97 -28.58
C PRO A 581 -18.64 25.68 -28.72
N LYS A 582 -19.72 24.93 -28.93
CA LYS A 582 -21.07 25.47 -29.17
C LYS A 582 -21.74 26.01 -27.91
N ARG A 583 -21.25 25.64 -26.72
CA ARG A 583 -21.84 26.00 -25.42
C ARG A 583 -20.88 26.82 -24.55
N GLN A 584 -19.91 27.49 -25.18
CA GLN A 584 -18.96 28.37 -24.51
C GLN A 584 -19.62 29.59 -23.86
N ASP A 585 -20.80 30.00 -24.34
CA ASP A 585 -21.65 31.03 -23.74
C ASP A 585 -22.08 30.68 -22.30
N ILE A 586 -22.50 29.44 -22.06
CA ILE A 586 -22.85 28.94 -20.73
C ILE A 586 -21.61 28.88 -19.83
N VAL A 587 -20.47 28.45 -20.38
CA VAL A 587 -19.19 28.42 -19.64
C VAL A 587 -18.77 29.83 -19.20
N LEU A 588 -18.89 30.82 -20.08
CA LEU A 588 -18.60 32.23 -19.75
C LEU A 588 -19.58 32.77 -18.70
N GLN A 589 -20.87 32.41 -18.77
CA GLN A 589 -21.86 32.77 -17.75
C GLN A 589 -21.50 32.20 -16.36
N VAL A 590 -21.02 30.95 -16.32
CA VAL A 590 -20.54 30.34 -15.07
C VAL A 590 -19.29 31.06 -14.55
N LEU A 591 -18.37 31.45 -15.44
CA LEU A 591 -17.17 32.21 -15.07
C LEU A 591 -17.50 33.63 -14.56
N ASP A 592 -18.47 34.32 -15.16
CA ASP A 592 -18.98 35.61 -14.69
C ASP A 592 -19.47 35.51 -13.24
N GLU A 593 -20.25 34.47 -12.94
CA GLU A 593 -20.83 34.21 -11.64
C GLU A 593 -19.77 33.85 -10.59
N LEU A 594 -18.82 32.98 -10.92
CA LEU A 594 -17.71 32.62 -10.02
C LEU A 594 -16.77 33.81 -9.73
N CYS A 595 -16.55 34.69 -10.72
CA CYS A 595 -15.70 35.87 -10.56
C CYS A 595 -16.46 37.10 -10.04
N GLY A 596 -17.77 37.00 -9.74
CA GLY A 596 -18.59 38.13 -9.28
C GLY A 596 -18.61 39.30 -10.26
N MET A 597 -18.47 39.04 -11.56
CA MET A 597 -18.60 40.06 -12.60
C MET A 597 -20.08 40.26 -12.89
N ASP A 598 -20.62 41.44 -12.57
CA ASP A 598 -21.97 41.82 -13.00
C ASP A 598 -22.09 41.60 -14.51
N GLN A 599 -23.24 41.06 -14.96
CA GLN A 599 -23.60 40.74 -16.36
C GLN A 599 -23.49 41.92 -17.37
N GLY A 600 -22.90 43.06 -16.99
CA GLY A 600 -22.65 44.22 -17.84
C GLY A 600 -21.20 44.73 -17.89
N GLY A 601 -20.23 44.11 -17.21
CA GLY A 601 -18.88 44.68 -17.05
C GLY A 601 -17.82 44.29 -18.08
N ALA A 602 -17.78 43.01 -18.51
CA ALA A 602 -16.69 42.46 -19.33
C ALA A 602 -17.11 42.01 -20.74
N ASN A 603 -18.39 42.16 -21.11
CA ASN A 603 -18.91 41.75 -22.42
C ASN A 603 -18.64 42.77 -23.55
N ARG A 604 -17.59 43.59 -23.43
CA ARG A 604 -17.18 44.58 -24.44
C ARG A 604 -15.92 44.12 -25.14
N ASP A 605 -16.06 43.09 -25.96
CA ASP A 605 -15.50 43.04 -27.31
C ASP A 605 -15.96 41.73 -27.95
N ALA A 606 -16.97 41.81 -28.82
CA ALA A 606 -17.45 40.66 -29.60
C ALA A 606 -16.36 40.05 -30.51
N SER A 607 -15.21 40.73 -30.64
CA SER A 607 -14.05 40.34 -31.43
C SER A 607 -12.97 39.56 -30.68
N SER A 608 -13.02 39.48 -29.34
CA SER A 608 -12.00 38.74 -28.58
C SER A 608 -12.24 37.23 -28.61
N SER A 609 -11.17 36.45 -28.73
CA SER A 609 -11.24 34.99 -28.75
C SER A 609 -11.67 34.41 -27.39
N TYR A 610 -12.25 33.21 -27.38
CA TYR A 610 -12.63 32.52 -26.15
C TYR A 610 -11.48 32.43 -25.13
N GLY A 611 -10.26 32.16 -25.62
CA GLY A 611 -9.06 32.13 -24.78
C GLY A 611 -8.71 33.49 -24.17
N GLU A 612 -8.86 34.60 -24.90
CA GLU A 612 -8.62 35.95 -24.35
C GLU A 612 -9.65 36.34 -23.29
N LYS A 613 -10.92 35.96 -23.48
CA LYS A 613 -11.97 36.13 -22.47
C LYS A 613 -11.64 35.32 -21.22
N PHE A 614 -11.28 34.04 -21.37
CA PHE A 614 -10.85 33.18 -20.26
C PHE A 614 -9.68 33.77 -19.48
N MET A 615 -8.67 34.34 -20.15
CA MET A 615 -7.52 34.98 -19.49
C MET A 615 -7.94 36.14 -18.58
N THR A 616 -9.01 36.86 -18.94
CA THR A 616 -9.57 37.92 -18.09
C THR A 616 -10.12 37.33 -16.79
N TYR A 617 -10.91 36.25 -16.86
CA TYR A 617 -11.41 35.56 -15.67
C TYR A 617 -10.29 34.95 -14.83
N ALA A 618 -9.33 34.28 -15.46
CA ALA A 618 -8.17 33.71 -14.76
C ALA A 618 -7.37 34.80 -14.03
N SER A 619 -7.18 35.97 -14.66
CA SER A 619 -6.53 37.10 -14.02
C SER A 619 -7.32 37.64 -12.83
N VAL A 620 -8.67 37.65 -12.90
CA VAL A 620 -9.53 38.08 -11.80
C VAL A 620 -9.51 37.08 -10.66
N LEU A 621 -9.54 35.78 -10.93
CA LEU A 621 -9.35 34.73 -9.92
C LEU A 621 -8.01 34.91 -9.17
N LEU A 622 -6.93 35.15 -9.92
CA LEU A 622 -5.59 35.38 -9.34
C LEU A 622 -5.49 36.72 -8.59
N GLN A 623 -6.27 37.75 -8.96
CA GLN A 623 -6.26 39.08 -8.34
C GLN A 623 -7.17 39.23 -7.11
N GLN A 624 -8.37 38.63 -7.13
CA GLN A 624 -9.38 38.74 -6.07
C GLN A 624 -8.89 38.18 -4.73
N LEU A 625 -7.79 37.40 -4.75
CA LEU A 625 -7.30 36.65 -3.60
C LEU A 625 -5.97 37.15 -3.06
N LYS A 626 -5.37 38.25 -3.55
CA LYS A 626 -4.16 38.83 -2.94
C LYS A 626 -4.42 39.14 -1.46
N PRO A 627 -3.58 38.68 -0.51
CA PRO A 627 -3.80 38.88 0.91
C PRO A 627 -3.66 40.37 1.24
N LYS A 628 -4.78 41.07 1.36
CA LYS A 628 -4.82 42.37 2.05
C LYS A 628 -4.61 42.08 3.54
N THR A 629 -3.36 42.21 3.98
CA THR A 629 -2.96 42.38 5.39
C THR A 629 -3.57 41.36 6.38
N GLY A 630 -2.87 40.23 6.58
CA GLY A 630 -2.82 39.52 7.87
C GLY A 630 -4.10 38.92 8.45
N LYS A 631 -5.24 38.99 7.78
CA LYS A 631 -6.42 38.18 8.09
C LYS A 631 -6.65 37.20 6.94
N GLN A 632 -6.56 35.91 7.23
CA GLN A 632 -7.15 34.88 6.38
C GLN A 632 -8.61 35.29 6.16
N SER A 633 -8.92 35.83 4.98
CA SER A 633 -10.31 36.10 4.63
C SER A 633 -10.95 34.77 4.25
N ASP A 634 -12.10 34.48 4.85
CA ASP A 634 -13.02 33.37 4.54
C ASP A 634 -13.59 33.41 3.09
N CYS A 635 -12.82 33.87 2.11
CA CYS A 635 -13.30 34.30 0.79
C CYS A 635 -12.59 33.61 -0.39
N ALA A 636 -11.81 32.54 -0.16
CA ALA A 636 -11.06 31.88 -1.23
C ALA A 636 -11.87 30.92 -2.12
N GLY A 637 -13.15 30.66 -1.80
CA GLY A 637 -13.95 29.65 -2.49
C GLY A 637 -13.44 28.22 -2.28
N PRO A 638 -14.13 27.19 -2.81
CA PRO A 638 -13.68 25.80 -2.72
C PRO A 638 -12.56 25.50 -3.74
N SER A 639 -11.66 24.57 -3.40
CA SER A 639 -10.50 24.20 -4.22
C SER A 639 -10.88 23.63 -5.60
N SER A 640 -12.10 23.13 -5.75
CA SER A 640 -12.70 22.66 -7.00
C SER A 640 -12.80 23.76 -8.08
N VAL A 641 -12.90 25.04 -7.69
CA VAL A 641 -12.86 26.17 -8.63
C VAL A 641 -11.47 26.29 -9.27
N PHE A 642 -10.41 26.18 -8.47
CA PHE A 642 -9.03 26.23 -8.98
C PHE A 642 -8.73 25.05 -9.89
N GLU A 643 -9.18 23.85 -9.53
CA GLU A 643 -9.04 22.66 -10.37
C GLU A 643 -9.72 22.85 -11.73
N TRP A 644 -10.91 23.44 -11.75
CA TRP A 644 -11.63 23.68 -12.98
C TRP A 644 -10.95 24.73 -13.87
N PHE A 645 -10.56 25.88 -13.31
CA PHE A 645 -9.79 26.90 -14.04
C PHE A 645 -8.45 26.35 -14.55
N PHE A 646 -7.77 25.52 -13.76
CA PHE A 646 -6.55 24.84 -14.18
C PHE A 646 -6.79 23.94 -15.40
N ARG A 647 -7.81 23.07 -15.34
CA ARG A 647 -8.18 22.17 -16.45
C ARG A 647 -8.52 22.95 -17.71
N MET A 648 -9.32 24.01 -17.58
CA MET A 648 -9.68 24.88 -18.71
C MET A 648 -8.44 25.55 -19.34
N SER A 649 -7.57 26.12 -18.52
CA SER A 649 -6.33 26.74 -19.00
C SER A 649 -5.45 25.72 -19.73
N PHE A 650 -5.35 24.50 -19.20
CA PHE A 650 -4.58 23.42 -19.81
C PHE A 650 -5.19 22.92 -21.13
N ASP A 651 -6.51 22.77 -21.22
CA ASP A 651 -7.20 22.36 -22.44
C ASP A 651 -7.11 23.43 -23.54
N ILE A 652 -7.20 24.71 -23.18
CA ILE A 652 -6.95 25.83 -24.10
C ILE A 652 -5.49 25.82 -24.55
N ALA A 653 -4.53 25.63 -23.64
CA ALA A 653 -3.10 25.54 -23.96
C ALA A 653 -2.81 24.41 -24.95
N ARG A 654 -3.38 23.22 -24.73
CA ARG A 654 -3.21 22.06 -25.61
C ARG A 654 -3.84 22.24 -26.99
N SER A 655 -5.02 22.87 -27.05
CA SER A 655 -5.72 23.09 -28.33
C SER A 655 -5.12 24.21 -29.17
N THR A 656 -4.53 25.24 -28.53
CA THR A 656 -3.93 26.40 -29.22
C THR A 656 -2.42 26.31 -29.37
N GLU A 657 -1.77 25.40 -28.63
CA GLU A 657 -0.31 25.30 -28.48
C GLU A 657 0.35 26.65 -28.09
N ASP A 658 -0.35 27.47 -27.30
CA ASP A 658 0.11 28.78 -26.84
C ASP A 658 0.58 28.68 -25.38
N SER A 659 1.88 28.92 -25.17
CA SER A 659 2.56 28.74 -23.89
C SER A 659 2.00 29.60 -22.76
N LYS A 660 1.38 30.75 -23.09
CA LYS A 660 0.80 31.66 -22.08
C LYS A 660 -0.24 30.98 -21.20
N TYR A 661 -1.01 30.05 -21.75
CA TYR A 661 -2.05 29.33 -21.00
C TYR A 661 -1.46 28.26 -20.09
N PHE A 662 -0.30 27.68 -20.43
CA PHE A 662 0.45 26.82 -19.51
C PHE A 662 1.04 27.63 -18.35
N VAL A 663 1.52 28.85 -18.60
CA VAL A 663 2.00 29.76 -17.54
C VAL A 663 0.86 30.14 -16.59
N VAL A 664 -0.31 30.48 -17.11
CA VAL A 664 -1.49 30.77 -16.26
C VAL A 664 -1.97 29.53 -15.49
N ALA A 665 -1.92 28.34 -16.09
CA ALA A 665 -2.20 27.10 -15.36
C ALA A 665 -1.20 26.87 -14.20
N ALA A 666 0.07 27.22 -14.41
CA ALA A 666 1.08 27.19 -13.35
C ALA A 666 0.78 28.20 -12.24
N ASP A 667 0.36 29.42 -12.58
CA ASP A 667 -0.05 30.45 -11.61
C ASP A 667 -1.26 29.99 -10.77
N ILE A 668 -2.26 29.36 -11.41
CA ILE A 668 -3.44 28.82 -10.73
C ILE A 668 -3.04 27.69 -9.77
N ALA A 669 -2.18 26.76 -10.21
CA ALA A 669 -1.71 25.65 -9.39
C ALA A 669 -0.88 26.15 -8.18
N GLU A 670 0.05 27.07 -8.41
CA GLU A 670 0.82 27.70 -7.32
C GLU A 670 -0.10 28.41 -6.33
N ARG A 671 -1.09 29.16 -6.82
CA ARG A 671 -2.05 29.85 -5.95
C ARG A 671 -2.93 28.89 -5.15
N SER A 672 -3.34 27.77 -5.74
CA SER A 672 -4.05 26.69 -5.05
C SER A 672 -3.19 26.08 -3.94
N ASP A 673 -1.92 25.81 -4.21
CA ASP A 673 -0.98 25.26 -3.23
C ASP A 673 -0.74 26.25 -2.07
N GLU A 674 -0.65 27.55 -2.34
CA GLU A 674 -0.54 28.58 -1.30
C GLU A 674 -1.78 28.66 -0.40
N LEU A 675 -2.98 28.52 -0.97
CA LEU A 675 -4.26 28.68 -0.26
C LEU A 675 -4.67 27.43 0.52
N TYR A 676 -4.53 26.24 -0.08
CA TYR A 676 -5.01 24.97 0.48
C TYR A 676 -3.90 24.06 1.03
N LYS A 677 -2.62 24.40 0.80
CA LYS A 677 -1.46 23.65 1.29
C LYS A 677 -1.58 22.16 0.94
N ASP A 678 -1.54 21.28 1.94
CA ASP A 678 -1.62 19.81 1.76
C ASP A 678 -2.97 19.32 1.24
N GLN A 679 -4.01 20.16 1.29
CA GLN A 679 -5.34 19.84 0.75
C GLN A 679 -5.53 20.32 -0.70
N SER A 680 -4.48 20.87 -1.33
CA SER A 680 -4.54 21.33 -2.72
C SER A 680 -4.68 20.14 -3.69
N PRO A 681 -5.72 20.11 -4.56
CA PRO A 681 -5.86 19.09 -5.60
C PRO A 681 -4.81 19.25 -6.72
N LEU A 682 -4.11 20.39 -6.77
CA LEU A 682 -3.13 20.76 -7.79
C LEU A 682 -1.68 20.68 -7.28
N LYS A 683 -1.45 20.01 -6.14
CA LYS A 683 -0.13 19.91 -5.52
C LYS A 683 0.92 19.45 -6.53
N HIS A 684 2.02 20.21 -6.63
CA HIS A 684 3.14 19.94 -7.53
C HIS A 684 2.84 20.05 -9.04
N ARG A 685 1.65 20.50 -9.46
CA ARG A 685 1.30 20.68 -10.90
C ARG A 685 1.93 21.92 -11.53
N CYS A 686 2.33 22.92 -10.73
CA CYS A 686 2.97 24.15 -11.21
C CYS A 686 4.21 23.87 -12.06
N LYS A 687 5.16 23.07 -11.57
CA LYS A 687 6.38 22.70 -12.31
C LYS A 687 6.08 22.00 -13.64
N GLN A 688 5.13 21.07 -13.64
CA GLN A 688 4.75 20.33 -14.85
C GLN A 688 4.22 21.29 -15.93
N CYS A 689 3.44 22.31 -15.53
CA CYS A 689 2.92 23.32 -16.45
C CYS A 689 4.01 24.26 -16.96
N LEU A 690 4.93 24.72 -16.10
CA LEU A 690 6.08 25.53 -16.52
C LEU A 690 6.97 24.76 -17.52
N LEU A 691 7.24 23.47 -17.29
CA LEU A 691 7.99 22.64 -18.23
C LEU A 691 7.25 22.47 -19.56
N ALA A 692 5.93 22.30 -19.54
CA ALA A 692 5.11 22.25 -20.75
C ALA A 692 5.14 23.58 -21.53
N ALA A 693 5.13 24.72 -20.83
CA ALA A 693 5.30 26.04 -21.43
C ALA A 693 6.66 26.17 -22.14
N VAL A 694 7.76 25.80 -21.45
CA VAL A 694 9.11 25.80 -22.03
C VAL A 694 9.18 24.91 -23.26
N SER A 695 8.63 23.69 -23.19
CA SER A 695 8.62 22.76 -24.32
C SER A 695 7.85 23.31 -25.52
N SER A 696 6.69 23.92 -25.28
CA SER A 696 5.86 24.54 -26.32
C SER A 696 6.60 25.68 -27.05
N ASP A 697 7.25 26.57 -26.31
CA ASP A 697 8.01 27.69 -26.89
C ASP A 697 9.31 27.23 -27.55
N MET A 698 10.01 26.25 -26.97
CA MET A 698 11.23 25.69 -27.54
C MET A 698 11.01 25.05 -28.91
N MET A 699 9.85 24.41 -29.13
CA MET A 699 9.47 23.89 -30.46
C MET A 699 9.30 25.00 -31.51
N LYS A 700 9.08 26.24 -31.08
CA LYS A 700 8.83 27.41 -31.92
C LYS A 700 9.95 28.46 -31.80
N ILE A 701 11.08 28.12 -31.17
CA ILE A 701 12.16 29.06 -30.80
C ILE A 701 12.61 29.94 -31.97
N ASP A 702 12.59 29.39 -33.20
CA ASP A 702 13.03 30.13 -34.36
C ASP A 702 12.12 31.28 -34.81
N ARG A 703 10.87 31.25 -34.36
CA ARG A 703 9.82 32.21 -34.70
C ARG A 703 9.55 33.22 -33.57
N LEU A 704 10.16 33.01 -32.40
CA LEU A 704 9.96 33.87 -31.24
C LEU A 704 10.68 35.21 -31.42
N ASP A 705 9.99 36.29 -31.06
CA ASP A 705 10.59 37.61 -31.01
C ASP A 705 11.43 37.82 -29.72
N LYS A 706 12.12 38.96 -29.64
CA LYS A 706 12.97 39.28 -28.48
C LYS A 706 12.19 39.32 -27.15
N SER A 707 10.94 39.79 -27.15
CA SER A 707 10.11 39.86 -25.95
C SER A 707 9.72 38.46 -25.48
N GLN A 708 9.31 37.60 -26.41
CA GLN A 708 8.94 36.21 -26.15
C GLN A 708 10.13 35.38 -25.68
N LEU A 709 11.32 35.57 -26.26
CA LEU A 709 12.55 34.92 -25.81
C LEU A 709 12.92 35.33 -24.38
N MET A 710 12.74 36.60 -24.01
CA MET A 710 12.95 37.07 -22.63
C MET A 710 11.92 36.48 -21.65
N GLN A 711 10.65 36.33 -22.08
CA GLN A 711 9.62 35.68 -21.29
C GLN A 711 9.93 34.19 -21.08
N LEU A 712 10.40 33.48 -22.11
CA LEU A 712 10.84 32.09 -22.01
C LEU A 712 11.98 31.93 -21.00
N LEU A 713 12.98 32.82 -21.02
CA LEU A 713 14.04 32.83 -19.99
C LEU A 713 13.45 32.99 -18.58
N HIS A 714 12.52 33.92 -18.40
CA HIS A 714 11.88 34.13 -17.10
C HIS A 714 11.09 32.90 -16.63
N VAL A 715 10.42 32.18 -17.55
CA VAL A 715 9.72 30.93 -17.23
C VAL A 715 10.70 29.84 -16.79
N ILE A 716 11.86 29.72 -17.45
CA ILE A 716 12.91 28.76 -17.08
C ILE A 716 13.49 29.10 -15.70
N GLU A 717 13.83 30.36 -15.45
CA GLU A 717 14.33 30.83 -14.15
C GLU A 717 13.31 30.57 -13.02
N ARG A 718 12.02 30.80 -13.29
CA ARG A 718 10.95 30.48 -12.35
C ARG A 718 10.88 28.99 -12.06
N TYR A 719 10.99 28.13 -13.06
CA TYR A 719 11.01 26.68 -12.86
C TYR A 719 12.15 26.25 -11.92
N GLU A 720 13.36 26.80 -12.12
CA GLU A 720 14.55 26.50 -11.32
C GLU A 720 14.44 27.00 -9.87
N SER A 721 13.69 28.08 -9.64
CA SER A 721 13.52 28.66 -8.29
C SER A 721 12.66 27.81 -7.33
N ILE A 722 11.85 26.89 -7.84
CA ILE A 722 10.93 26.08 -7.03
C ILE A 722 11.68 24.84 -6.49
N ALA A 723 11.57 24.53 -5.20
CA ALA A 723 12.26 23.41 -4.55
C ALA A 723 11.87 22.03 -5.15
N THR A 724 12.80 21.07 -5.20
CA THR A 724 12.60 19.71 -5.73
C THR A 724 12.45 18.67 -4.60
N GLU A 725 11.36 17.91 -4.60
CA GLU A 725 11.20 16.73 -3.72
C GLU A 725 11.59 15.41 -4.41
N ASP A 726 11.66 15.36 -5.75
CA ASP A 726 11.95 14.13 -6.51
C ASP A 726 13.37 14.10 -7.10
N THR A 727 14.15 13.06 -6.75
CA THR A 727 15.59 12.95 -7.02
C THR A 727 15.98 12.10 -8.25
N HIS A 728 15.05 11.40 -8.91
CA HIS A 728 15.41 10.48 -10.01
C HIS A 728 15.13 10.98 -11.44
N ALA A 729 14.13 11.85 -11.66
CA ALA A 729 13.86 12.46 -12.97
C ALA A 729 14.52 13.84 -13.18
N ALA A 730 15.23 14.34 -12.15
CA ALA A 730 15.79 15.70 -12.14
C ALA A 730 16.97 15.89 -13.12
N GLY A 731 17.72 14.82 -13.44
CA GLY A 731 18.91 14.90 -14.31
C GLY A 731 18.59 15.30 -15.74
N ASP A 732 17.65 14.57 -16.38
CA ASP A 732 17.30 14.80 -17.79
C ASP A 732 16.58 16.14 -18.00
N VAL A 733 15.74 16.55 -17.04
CA VAL A 733 15.03 17.84 -17.10
C VAL A 733 16.00 19.01 -16.90
N SER A 734 16.94 18.89 -15.96
CA SER A 734 18.00 19.91 -15.76
C SER A 734 18.86 20.09 -17.01
N LEU A 735 19.25 18.98 -17.65
CA LEU A 735 19.99 19.01 -18.91
C LEU A 735 19.18 19.69 -20.03
N TYR A 736 17.89 19.34 -20.16
CA TYR A 736 17.00 19.95 -21.15
C TYR A 736 16.87 21.47 -20.96
N LEU A 737 16.67 21.93 -19.71
CA LEU A 737 16.54 23.35 -19.39
C LEU A 737 17.85 24.11 -19.64
N ALA A 738 19.01 23.53 -19.29
CA ALA A 738 20.30 24.14 -19.58
C ALA A 738 20.51 24.34 -21.09
N LYS A 739 20.15 23.34 -21.92
CA LYS A 739 20.19 23.46 -23.38
C LYS A 739 19.22 24.54 -23.88
N ALA A 740 18.02 24.64 -23.31
CA ALA A 740 17.05 25.67 -23.63
C ALA A 740 17.59 27.08 -23.32
N VAL A 741 18.18 27.29 -22.13
CA VAL A 741 18.80 28.58 -21.76
C VAL A 741 19.89 28.97 -22.74
N ILE A 742 20.78 28.03 -23.10
CA ILE A 742 21.84 28.28 -24.07
C ILE A 742 21.25 28.67 -25.43
N ALA A 743 20.28 27.91 -25.94
CA ALA A 743 19.64 28.19 -27.22
C ALA A 743 18.99 29.58 -27.25
N VAL A 744 18.28 29.95 -26.17
CA VAL A 744 17.64 31.26 -26.05
C VAL A 744 18.67 32.39 -25.97
N LYS A 745 19.73 32.24 -25.16
CA LYS A 745 20.84 33.22 -25.09
C LYS A 745 21.53 33.42 -26.43
N LEU A 746 21.73 32.33 -27.19
CA LEU A 746 22.29 32.41 -28.53
C LEU A 746 21.37 33.15 -29.50
N ARG A 747 20.04 32.90 -29.46
CA ARG A 747 19.06 33.64 -30.28
C ARG A 747 18.92 35.10 -29.90
N LEU A 748 19.14 35.44 -28.63
CA LEU A 748 19.19 36.81 -28.13
C LEU A 748 20.52 37.53 -28.44
N LEU A 749 21.49 36.83 -29.03
CA LEU A 749 22.84 37.34 -29.30
C LEU A 749 23.52 37.87 -28.02
N ASP A 750 23.39 37.12 -26.91
CA ASP A 750 23.98 37.48 -25.61
C ASP A 750 25.51 37.56 -25.69
N ALA A 751 26.05 38.77 -25.52
CA ALA A 751 27.48 39.04 -25.56
C ALA A 751 28.25 38.44 -24.36
N ASN A 752 27.56 37.99 -23.30
CA ASN A 752 28.20 37.39 -22.13
C ASN A 752 28.53 35.90 -22.37
N THR A 753 29.52 35.65 -23.23
CA THR A 753 29.98 34.31 -23.58
C THR A 753 30.50 33.51 -22.37
N LYS A 754 31.03 34.19 -21.35
CA LYS A 754 31.49 33.56 -20.11
C LYS A 754 30.35 32.89 -19.34
N ALA A 755 29.17 33.53 -19.30
CA ALA A 755 28.00 32.95 -18.65
C ALA A 755 27.53 31.69 -19.41
N ILE A 756 27.51 31.73 -20.74
CA ILE A 756 27.17 30.57 -21.57
C ILE A 756 28.14 29.41 -21.33
N LEU A 757 29.46 29.69 -21.33
CA LEU A 757 30.47 28.68 -21.05
C LEU A 757 30.31 28.07 -19.65
N ASN A 758 29.96 28.88 -18.66
CA ASN A 758 29.75 28.40 -17.29
C ASN A 758 28.55 27.43 -17.20
N ILE A 759 27.46 27.73 -17.90
CA ILE A 759 26.30 26.81 -18.01
C ILE A 759 26.75 25.49 -18.64
N CYS A 760 27.51 25.54 -19.74
CA CYS A 760 28.04 24.33 -20.37
C CYS A 760 28.88 23.47 -19.42
N LYS A 761 29.74 24.10 -18.59
CA LYS A 761 30.62 23.39 -17.65
C LYS A 761 29.89 22.80 -16.43
N THR A 762 28.78 23.42 -16.02
CA THR A 762 28.06 23.03 -14.80
C THR A 762 26.93 22.04 -15.09
N SER A 763 26.31 22.11 -16.27
CA SER A 763 25.09 21.35 -16.58
C SER A 763 25.28 20.27 -17.65
N LEU A 764 26.33 20.30 -18.46
CA LEU A 764 26.59 19.26 -19.47
C LEU A 764 27.62 18.27 -18.93
N HIS A 765 27.29 16.98 -18.99
CA HIS A 765 28.10 15.93 -18.37
C HIS A 765 28.64 14.92 -19.39
N SER A 766 28.24 15.04 -20.66
CA SER A 766 28.76 14.18 -21.73
C SER A 766 29.45 14.96 -22.85
N VAL A 767 30.49 14.34 -23.43
CA VAL A 767 31.24 14.89 -24.57
C VAL A 767 30.33 15.16 -25.80
N PRO A 768 29.38 14.28 -26.17
CA PRO A 768 28.44 14.56 -27.26
C PRO A 768 27.59 15.82 -27.06
N GLU A 769 27.09 16.06 -25.85
CA GLU A 769 26.30 17.26 -25.53
C GLU A 769 27.12 18.55 -25.72
N ILE A 770 28.38 18.54 -25.25
CA ILE A 770 29.28 19.68 -25.37
C ILE A 770 29.62 19.95 -26.85
N MET A 771 29.82 18.89 -27.63
CA MET A 771 30.05 19.00 -29.07
C MET A 771 28.83 19.59 -29.79
N GLU A 772 27.62 19.12 -29.47
CA GLU A 772 26.37 19.63 -30.02
C GLU A 772 26.22 21.14 -29.77
N ILE A 773 26.45 21.59 -28.54
CA ILE A 773 26.39 23.02 -28.20
C ILE A 773 27.50 23.81 -28.89
N GLY A 774 28.72 23.28 -28.95
CA GLY A 774 29.82 23.91 -29.68
C GLY A 774 29.51 24.14 -31.17
N GLU A 775 28.87 23.15 -31.81
CA GLU A 775 28.39 23.27 -33.19
C GLU A 775 27.27 24.30 -33.32
N LEU A 776 26.33 24.33 -32.37
CA LEU A 776 25.25 25.32 -32.34
C LEU A 776 25.79 26.75 -32.24
N VAL A 777 26.76 27.01 -31.36
CA VAL A 777 27.42 28.32 -31.23
C VAL A 777 28.11 28.71 -32.54
N LEU A 778 28.82 27.78 -33.18
CA LEU A 778 29.44 28.03 -34.48
C LEU A 778 28.42 28.31 -35.58
N TYR A 779 27.32 27.56 -35.59
CA TYR A 779 26.23 27.77 -36.54
C TYR A 779 25.66 29.17 -36.40
N VAL A 780 25.37 29.61 -35.16
CA VAL A 780 24.83 30.94 -34.89
C VAL A 780 25.81 32.05 -35.28
N SER A 781 27.12 31.86 -35.07
CA SER A 781 28.14 32.85 -35.43
C SER A 781 28.19 33.21 -36.94
N LYS A 782 27.63 32.35 -37.80
CA LYS A 782 27.60 32.55 -39.27
C LYS A 782 26.46 33.46 -39.72
N PHE A 783 25.47 33.71 -38.88
CA PHE A 783 24.38 34.62 -39.21
C PHE A 783 24.88 36.06 -39.36
N ASN A 784 24.20 36.83 -40.21
CA ASN A 784 24.56 38.23 -40.44
C ASN A 784 24.24 39.08 -39.22
N GLU A 785 23.14 38.74 -38.54
CA GLU A 785 22.65 39.34 -37.31
C GLU A 785 23.67 39.22 -36.16
N ALA A 786 24.51 38.19 -36.17
CA ALA A 786 25.52 37.95 -35.16
C ALA A 786 26.84 38.73 -35.39
N SER A 787 26.88 39.72 -36.29
CA SER A 787 28.13 40.40 -36.68
C SER A 787 28.88 41.03 -35.50
N GLU A 788 28.16 41.55 -34.51
CA GLU A 788 28.75 42.22 -33.33
C GLU A 788 29.34 41.23 -32.30
N VAL A 789 28.81 40.00 -32.25
CA VAL A 789 29.24 38.96 -31.30
C VAL A 789 30.02 37.82 -31.97
N ARG A 790 30.22 37.89 -33.30
CA ARG A 790 30.80 36.82 -34.12
C ARG A 790 32.14 36.32 -33.59
N ASP A 791 33.07 37.24 -33.32
CA ASP A 791 34.41 36.87 -32.86
C ASP A 791 34.37 36.29 -31.44
N SER A 792 33.53 36.84 -30.57
CA SER A 792 33.28 36.32 -29.22
C SER A 792 32.66 34.92 -29.25
N TYR A 793 31.77 34.63 -30.20
CA TYR A 793 31.14 33.31 -30.34
C TYR A 793 32.10 32.28 -30.94
N ARG A 794 32.97 32.69 -31.88
CA ARG A 794 34.04 31.82 -32.37
C ARG A 794 35.03 31.46 -31.26
N LEU A 795 35.38 32.42 -30.40
CA LEU A 795 36.18 32.18 -29.21
C LEU A 795 35.46 31.22 -28.25
N LEU A 796 34.18 31.49 -27.95
CA LEU A 796 33.35 30.64 -27.09
C LEU A 796 33.28 29.20 -27.59
N ALA A 797 33.05 28.99 -28.89
CA ALA A 797 33.04 27.66 -29.47
C ALA A 797 34.40 26.95 -29.29
N SER A 798 35.51 27.67 -29.47
CA SER A 798 36.85 27.13 -29.20
C SER A 798 37.03 26.73 -27.74
N GLU A 799 36.55 27.55 -26.79
CA GLU A 799 36.58 27.23 -25.35
C GLU A 799 35.70 26.02 -25.00
N ILE A 800 34.52 25.89 -25.61
CA ILE A 800 33.61 24.74 -25.43
C ILE A 800 34.25 23.45 -25.96
N PHE A 801 34.81 23.47 -27.18
CA PHE A 801 35.49 22.29 -27.73
C PHE A 801 36.74 21.91 -26.94
N ASN A 802 37.50 22.89 -26.42
CA ASN A 802 38.64 22.64 -25.53
C ASN A 802 38.19 21.96 -24.23
N TYR A 803 37.07 22.39 -23.65
CA TYR A 803 36.49 21.74 -22.47
C TYR A 803 36.03 20.31 -22.79
N GLY A 804 35.38 20.08 -23.93
CA GLY A 804 35.01 18.74 -24.39
C GLY A 804 36.22 17.82 -24.59
N LEU A 805 37.34 18.36 -25.10
CA LEU A 805 38.60 17.63 -25.23
C LEU A 805 39.17 17.24 -23.86
N GLN A 806 39.17 18.16 -22.89
CA GLN A 806 39.61 17.86 -21.52
C GLN A 806 38.77 16.75 -20.90
N MET A 807 37.44 16.79 -21.05
CA MET A 807 36.55 15.74 -20.54
C MET A 807 36.80 14.39 -21.21
N LEU A 808 37.00 14.37 -22.53
CA LEU A 808 37.28 13.13 -23.26
C LEU A 808 38.59 12.48 -22.81
N VAL A 809 39.63 13.27 -22.56
CA VAL A 809 40.92 12.78 -22.05
C VAL A 809 40.81 12.23 -20.63
N GLN A 810 39.94 12.81 -19.80
CA GLN A 810 39.70 12.38 -18.42
C GLN A 810 38.80 11.13 -18.32
N ALA A 811 38.07 10.76 -19.37
CA ALA A 811 37.05 9.70 -19.35
C ALA A 811 37.58 8.25 -19.27
N GLY A 812 38.90 8.05 -19.11
CA GLY A 812 39.53 6.73 -18.94
C GLY A 812 39.61 5.84 -20.21
N SER A 813 38.71 6.04 -21.17
CA SER A 813 38.72 5.43 -22.51
C SER A 813 38.40 6.50 -23.56
N ILE A 814 39.29 6.72 -24.52
CA ILE A 814 39.15 7.78 -25.53
C ILE A 814 38.53 7.21 -26.80
N ASP A 815 37.39 7.76 -27.19
CA ASP A 815 36.75 7.53 -28.47
C ASP A 815 37.49 8.30 -29.58
N THR A 816 38.16 7.59 -30.48
CA THR A 816 39.01 8.18 -31.53
C THR A 816 38.22 9.04 -32.50
N SER A 817 36.95 8.71 -32.77
CA SER A 817 36.09 9.50 -33.66
C SER A 817 35.77 10.87 -33.05
N LYS A 818 35.40 10.89 -31.76
CA LYS A 818 35.12 12.13 -31.02
C LYS A 818 36.38 12.97 -30.83
N LEU A 819 37.52 12.34 -30.54
CA LEU A 819 38.82 12.99 -30.43
C LEU A 819 39.19 13.71 -31.74
N CYS A 820 39.08 13.00 -32.87
CA CYS A 820 39.32 13.56 -34.20
C CYS A 820 38.39 14.74 -34.49
N CYS A 821 37.10 14.63 -34.15
CA CYS A 821 36.13 15.70 -34.38
C CYS A 821 36.48 16.97 -33.57
N LEU A 822 36.78 16.83 -32.28
CA LEU A 822 37.16 17.95 -31.41
C LEU A 822 38.45 18.63 -31.89
N LEU A 823 39.50 17.86 -32.18
CA LEU A 823 40.78 18.40 -32.66
C LEU A 823 40.64 19.09 -34.02
N ARG A 824 39.83 18.54 -34.94
CA ARG A 824 39.50 19.20 -36.21
C ARG A 824 38.89 20.59 -35.99
N ARG A 825 37.92 20.69 -35.08
CA ARG A 825 37.27 21.97 -34.77
C ARG A 825 38.22 22.96 -34.12
N LEU A 826 39.05 22.52 -33.17
CA LEU A 826 40.06 23.37 -32.54
C LEU A 826 41.10 23.90 -33.54
N ILE A 827 41.59 23.05 -34.45
CA ILE A 827 42.50 23.46 -35.52
C ILE A 827 41.83 24.47 -36.48
N MET A 828 40.54 24.27 -36.79
CA MET A 828 39.79 25.20 -37.64
C MET A 828 39.49 26.55 -36.96
N LEU A 829 39.39 26.56 -35.63
CA LEU A 829 39.08 27.74 -34.82
C LEU A 829 40.31 28.43 -34.25
N ALA A 830 41.51 27.88 -34.47
CA ALA A 830 42.76 28.46 -34.02
C ALA A 830 42.91 29.90 -34.54
N ASP A 831 43.07 30.84 -33.61
CA ASP A 831 43.27 32.27 -33.88
C ASP A 831 44.69 32.59 -34.37
N SER A 832 45.61 31.64 -34.24
CA SER A 832 47.01 31.79 -34.59
C SER A 832 47.60 30.47 -35.08
N LYS A 833 48.63 30.59 -35.91
CA LYS A 833 49.42 29.45 -36.40
C LYS A 833 50.10 28.70 -35.23
N ALA A 834 50.50 29.40 -34.16
CA ALA A 834 51.10 28.77 -32.99
C ALA A 834 50.11 27.80 -32.31
N LYS A 835 48.88 28.25 -32.01
CA LYS A 835 47.85 27.40 -31.41
C LYS A 835 47.43 26.24 -32.33
N ALA A 836 47.33 26.48 -33.63
CA ALA A 836 47.05 25.41 -34.58
C ALA A 836 48.14 24.32 -34.53
N HIS A 837 49.42 24.73 -34.44
CA HIS A 837 50.54 23.80 -34.30
C HIS A 837 50.48 23.03 -32.97
N GLU A 838 50.19 23.68 -31.85
CA GLU A 838 49.98 23.03 -30.54
C GLU A 838 48.91 21.94 -30.61
N CYS A 839 47.78 22.18 -31.30
CA CYS A 839 46.75 21.15 -31.50
C CYS A 839 47.26 19.95 -32.33
N PHE A 840 48.10 20.17 -33.34
CA PHE A 840 48.72 19.08 -34.09
C PHE A 840 49.75 18.32 -33.24
N GLU A 841 50.49 19.01 -32.36
CA GLU A 841 51.41 18.36 -31.41
C GLU A 841 50.66 17.50 -30.41
N GLN A 842 49.53 17.99 -29.88
CA GLN A 842 48.64 17.20 -29.02
C GLN A 842 48.10 15.97 -29.75
N LEU A 843 47.65 16.10 -31.00
CA LEU A 843 47.25 14.97 -31.84
C LEU A 843 48.38 13.95 -31.99
N PHE A 844 49.59 14.41 -32.34
CA PHE A 844 50.74 13.55 -32.52
C PHE A 844 51.14 12.84 -31.21
N GLN A 845 50.99 13.49 -30.07
CA GLN A 845 51.15 12.86 -28.76
C GLN A 845 50.10 11.76 -28.54
N PHE A 846 48.83 11.95 -28.88
CA PHE A 846 47.80 10.91 -28.76
C PHE A 846 48.08 9.70 -29.65
N ILE A 847 48.53 9.93 -30.89
CA ILE A 847 48.91 8.86 -31.84
C ILE A 847 50.06 8.00 -31.29
N ASN A 848 51.00 8.60 -30.57
CA ASN A 848 52.18 7.90 -30.03
C ASN A 848 51.99 7.30 -28.63
N SER A 849 51.16 7.93 -27.79
CA SER A 849 51.01 7.55 -26.37
C SER A 849 49.90 6.53 -26.13
N VAL A 850 48.96 6.38 -27.05
CA VAL A 850 47.82 5.47 -26.91
C VAL A 850 47.77 4.53 -28.10
N ASN A 851 47.71 3.22 -27.87
CA ASN A 851 47.56 2.18 -28.90
C ASN A 851 46.15 2.23 -29.52
N MET A 852 45.78 3.37 -30.10
CA MET A 852 44.45 3.67 -30.62
C MET A 852 44.46 3.64 -32.15
N PRO A 853 43.56 2.86 -32.79
CA PRO A 853 43.47 2.84 -34.24
C PRO A 853 42.80 4.12 -34.75
N PHE A 854 43.57 4.97 -35.41
CA PHE A 854 43.05 6.08 -36.22
C PHE A 854 42.66 5.57 -37.61
N SER A 855 41.59 6.13 -38.19
CA SER A 855 41.24 5.80 -39.58
C SER A 855 42.20 6.48 -40.55
N ASP A 856 42.50 5.83 -41.69
CA ASP A 856 43.30 6.44 -42.76
C ASP A 856 42.69 7.76 -43.24
N LEU A 857 41.36 7.86 -43.29
CA LEU A 857 40.64 9.07 -43.68
C LEU A 857 40.86 10.22 -42.69
N ASP A 858 40.88 9.92 -41.38
CA ASP A 858 41.13 10.94 -40.38
C ASP A 858 42.58 11.43 -40.40
N MET A 859 43.53 10.49 -40.50
CA MET A 859 44.95 10.82 -40.64
C MET A 859 45.22 11.64 -41.91
N GLU A 860 44.58 11.29 -43.04
CA GLU A 860 44.71 12.03 -44.30
C GLU A 860 44.28 13.48 -44.15
N TRP A 861 43.14 13.73 -43.48
CA TRP A 861 42.67 15.09 -43.23
C TRP A 861 43.68 15.91 -42.43
N PHE A 862 44.27 15.33 -41.37
CA PHE A 862 45.23 16.05 -40.52
C PHE A 862 46.54 16.32 -41.26
N VAL A 863 47.06 15.34 -42.00
CA VAL A 863 48.26 15.49 -42.84
C VAL A 863 48.02 16.59 -43.87
N ALA A 864 46.91 16.53 -44.61
CA ALA A 864 46.57 17.54 -45.61
C ALA A 864 46.40 18.93 -44.99
N LYS A 865 45.75 19.04 -43.83
CA LYS A 865 45.52 20.33 -43.16
C LYS A 865 46.83 20.94 -42.63
N ALA A 866 47.70 20.13 -42.00
CA ALA A 866 49.01 20.58 -41.53
C ALA A 866 49.90 20.97 -42.72
N TRP A 867 49.95 20.15 -43.77
CA TRP A 867 50.73 20.43 -44.98
C TRP A 867 50.30 21.74 -45.66
N ASN A 868 49.00 21.90 -45.88
CA ASN A 868 48.45 23.12 -46.48
C ASN A 868 48.73 24.36 -45.63
N THR A 869 48.70 24.23 -44.29
CA THR A 869 49.08 25.33 -43.39
C THR A 869 50.56 25.66 -43.53
N GLY A 870 51.43 24.66 -43.66
CA GLY A 870 52.86 24.84 -43.94
C GLY A 870 53.13 25.56 -45.27
N VAL A 871 52.40 25.18 -46.34
CA VAL A 871 52.47 25.87 -47.64
C VAL A 871 52.03 27.33 -47.52
N ILE A 872 50.99 27.63 -46.74
CA ILE A 872 50.55 29.02 -46.48
C ILE A 872 51.66 29.81 -45.75
N CYS A 873 52.34 29.20 -44.78
CA CYS A 873 53.49 29.82 -44.11
C CYS A 873 54.62 30.11 -45.08
N GLN A 874 54.98 29.15 -45.95
CA GLN A 874 56.01 29.31 -46.97
C GLN A 874 55.67 30.47 -47.92
N ARG A 875 54.42 30.54 -48.41
CA ARG A 875 53.94 31.64 -49.25
C ARG A 875 53.95 33.00 -48.56
N SER A 876 53.93 33.00 -47.23
CA SER A 876 54.01 34.20 -46.39
C SER A 876 55.45 34.53 -45.94
N ASN A 877 56.47 33.87 -46.51
CA ASN A 877 57.89 33.94 -46.11
C ASN A 877 58.20 33.53 -44.66
N ASP A 878 57.29 32.82 -44.00
CA ASP A 878 57.51 32.21 -42.67
C ASP A 878 58.05 30.79 -42.85
N ILE A 879 59.34 30.70 -43.14
CA ILE A 879 60.02 29.44 -43.45
C ILE A 879 60.09 28.53 -42.21
N ASP A 880 60.32 29.09 -41.02
CA ASP A 880 60.34 28.34 -39.77
C ASP A 880 58.97 27.75 -39.44
N GLY A 881 57.89 28.52 -39.62
CA GLY A 881 56.53 28.02 -39.48
C GLY A 881 56.20 26.94 -40.52
N ALA A 882 56.63 27.13 -41.78
CA ALA A 882 56.42 26.14 -42.84
C ALA A 882 57.09 24.80 -42.52
N LEU A 883 58.35 24.82 -42.06
CA LEU A 883 59.09 23.64 -41.65
C LEU A 883 58.43 22.92 -40.46
N LYS A 884 57.97 23.66 -39.45
CA LYS A 884 57.27 23.09 -38.29
C LYS A 884 56.02 22.31 -38.70
N PHE A 885 55.14 22.92 -39.50
CA PHE A 885 53.90 22.29 -39.96
C PHE A 885 54.11 21.12 -40.94
N MET A 886 55.09 21.23 -41.86
CA MET A 886 55.40 20.13 -42.78
C MET A 886 56.05 18.95 -42.03
N LYS A 887 56.91 19.22 -41.05
CA LYS A 887 57.52 18.18 -40.20
C LYS A 887 56.48 17.40 -39.41
N ILE A 888 55.52 18.08 -38.79
CA ILE A 888 54.47 17.38 -38.03
C ILE A 888 53.50 16.62 -38.94
N ALA A 889 53.23 17.13 -40.15
CA ALA A 889 52.46 16.41 -41.17
C ALA A 889 53.16 15.11 -41.61
N GLN A 890 54.47 15.15 -41.85
CA GLN A 890 55.26 13.93 -42.13
C GLN A 890 55.22 12.97 -40.95
N ALA A 891 55.39 13.48 -39.73
CA ALA A 891 55.39 12.66 -38.53
C ALA A 891 54.05 11.91 -38.34
N ILE A 892 52.91 12.59 -38.53
CA ILE A 892 51.57 11.96 -38.48
C ILE A 892 51.42 10.92 -39.61
N MET A 893 51.85 11.24 -40.83
CA MET A 893 51.73 10.36 -42.01
C MET A 893 52.44 9.01 -41.82
N GLN A 894 53.60 8.99 -41.14
CA GLN A 894 54.37 7.76 -40.91
C GLN A 894 53.60 6.68 -40.11
N HIS A 895 52.50 7.05 -39.44
CA HIS A 895 51.64 6.11 -38.73
C HIS A 895 50.58 5.42 -39.62
N SER A 896 50.52 5.73 -40.92
CA SER A 896 49.68 5.02 -41.90
C SER A 896 50.49 4.56 -43.11
N ALA A 897 50.66 3.24 -43.24
CA ALA A 897 51.35 2.63 -44.39
C ALA A 897 50.67 2.98 -45.73
N SER A 898 49.35 3.11 -45.73
CA SER A 898 48.53 3.51 -46.88
C SER A 898 48.84 4.94 -47.33
N LEU A 899 48.95 5.90 -46.39
CA LEU A 899 49.28 7.29 -46.69
C LEU A 899 50.73 7.46 -47.11
N VAL A 900 51.67 6.77 -46.46
CA VAL A 900 53.09 6.78 -46.86
C VAL A 900 53.25 6.30 -48.32
N ALA A 901 52.58 5.21 -48.71
CA ALA A 901 52.63 4.72 -50.08
C ALA A 901 52.01 5.69 -51.10
N LYS A 902 51.00 6.48 -50.71
CA LYS A 902 50.30 7.42 -51.61
C LYS A 902 51.00 8.78 -51.74
N LEU A 903 51.53 9.32 -50.64
CA LEU A 903 51.96 10.72 -50.55
C LEU A 903 53.43 10.88 -50.12
N GLY A 904 54.07 9.82 -49.61
CA GLY A 904 55.38 9.87 -48.94
C GLY A 904 56.47 10.53 -49.76
N ASP A 905 56.75 10.00 -50.96
CA ASP A 905 57.84 10.47 -51.81
C ASP A 905 57.64 11.93 -52.26
N SER A 906 56.41 12.29 -52.63
CA SER A 906 56.09 13.64 -53.12
C SER A 906 56.17 14.71 -52.04
N LEU A 907 55.69 14.40 -50.82
CA LEU A 907 55.78 15.33 -49.70
C LEU A 907 57.22 15.43 -49.19
N ASP A 908 58.00 14.34 -49.18
CA ASP A 908 59.40 14.40 -48.76
C ASP A 908 60.27 15.24 -49.71
N GLU A 909 60.12 15.10 -51.03
CA GLU A 909 60.82 15.96 -51.99
C GLU A 909 60.53 17.45 -51.76
N GLN A 910 59.27 17.80 -51.50
CA GLN A 910 58.85 19.18 -51.21
C GLN A 910 59.43 19.70 -49.89
N TYR A 911 59.46 18.87 -48.84
CA TYR A 911 60.06 19.23 -47.55
C TYR A 911 61.58 19.42 -47.66
N GLN A 912 62.28 18.54 -48.38
CA GLN A 912 63.72 18.67 -48.63
C GLN A 912 64.08 19.93 -49.43
N ALA A 913 63.23 20.30 -50.39
CA ALA A 913 63.38 21.55 -51.13
C ALA A 913 63.25 22.77 -50.19
N LEU A 914 62.30 22.76 -49.26
CA LEU A 914 62.12 23.81 -48.27
C LEU A 914 63.30 23.89 -47.28
N LEU A 915 63.83 22.76 -46.82
CA LEU A 915 65.02 22.71 -45.95
C LEU A 915 66.24 23.36 -46.61
N ARG A 916 66.47 23.09 -47.90
CA ARG A 916 67.56 23.73 -48.67
C ARG A 916 67.35 25.23 -48.84
N MET A 917 66.11 25.71 -48.81
CA MET A 917 65.79 27.14 -48.83
C MET A 917 66.00 27.81 -47.46
N SER A 918 65.79 27.09 -46.34
CA SER A 918 66.06 27.62 -44.98
C SER A 918 67.54 27.67 -44.62
N ALA A 919 68.36 26.83 -45.26
CA ALA A 919 69.82 26.77 -45.06
C ALA A 919 70.58 27.86 -45.85
N LYS A 920 69.86 28.73 -46.57
CA LYS A 920 70.35 29.92 -47.26
C LYS A 920 69.85 31.15 -46.54
#